data_AF-A0A2N2ZUC4-F1
#
_entry.id   AF-A0A2N2ZUC4-F1
#
_cell.length_a   1.000
_cell.length_b   1.000
_cell.length_c   1.000
_cell.angle_alpha   90.00
_cell.angle_beta   90.00
_cell.angle_gamma   90.00
#
_symmetry.space_group_name_H-M   'P 1'
#
loop_
_entity.id
_entity.type
_entity.pdbx_description
1 polymer ?
#
loop_
_entity_poly.entity_id
_entity_poly.type
_entity_poly.pdbx_seq_one_letter_code
_entity_poly.pdbx_strand_id
1 'polypeptide(L)'
;MKKKYILFALALFFSAISTKATTITIGTGTTTNTTTGYPAPYGNWFWGARHQFLILASELNAAGMTAAGPINSLAFNVSAVSGVALQGFTIAMKNTATANLTVFETGLTLVFTPQTYTESTGVNTHTFSTPFMWDGVSNILVETCFNNNSFTNNATVFQSTTSFNSSIWRIADNSTVCGNNTLSGTSSQRPNMIFDWTPSNTPPTSNFSSSSTFTCSGIVSFTDLSTNNPTSWTWYFGDGNSSTQQNPTHTYLLNGTYTVVLEACNAFGCDSLVMNNLITVSTGVSPIAASCYPTTLGYCCGFGITNVNFNTINNTSIDGAEGYSDFTCQQTTVFEGASYTLSIGSSAQSTQNYAAWIDFNNDGVFNNTTERVFTATSQINTSGSVIIPTGATLNTPLRMRVSADYDFSVAPTPCTDLDFGQAEDYTVIVTQNFNAPIAAFTFSPNPSCSGTVCFIDQSQNAPTSWAWNFGDASSSTQQNPCHTYASDGVYNVTLIATNANGSDTITQAVTITTANQVLAPSCTPSTLAYCCGYGILNVNFNTINNTTPDAVEGYQDFSCNKQTTVTEGNNYPITINTGTNNAQDTRVWIDFNNDGVFNATNELVFNAPNTFNPSGNILIPAGAVLNTPLRMRVSSDIVGTPQNGCTNNDFGQTEDYGIIIQPNTLPPVANFSGTPTTTCSAPIQFTDLSTNAPTSWLWYFGDGTTSILPNPSHLYTNPGTYTVSLVVTNAFGQDSIALINYITIVCPNTMPTTGIITFTDCNGSLYDDGGPTANYSNNTDGVVVIQPAGATQITITFGAFDFENNFDSLYVYDGPSIASPI
;
A
#
# COMPACT_ATOMS: atom_id res chain seq x y z
N MET A 1 -22.36 -31.74 -23.38
CA MET A 1 -22.34 -33.19 -23.08
C MET A 1 -23.74 -33.80 -23.17
N LYS A 2 -24.06 -34.45 -24.29
CA LYS A 2 -25.09 -35.50 -24.42
C LYS A 2 -24.66 -36.39 -25.58
N LYS A 3 -24.09 -37.57 -25.29
CA LYS A 3 -23.78 -38.60 -26.31
C LYS A 3 -25.10 -39.14 -26.87
N LYS A 4 -25.46 -38.75 -28.09
CA LYS A 4 -26.49 -39.47 -28.87
C LYS A 4 -25.78 -40.57 -29.65
N TYR A 5 -25.93 -41.81 -29.19
CA TYR A 5 -25.55 -43.00 -29.94
C TYR A 5 -26.59 -43.21 -31.05
N ILE A 6 -26.18 -43.11 -32.31
CA ILE A 6 -26.91 -43.70 -33.43
C ILE A 6 -26.27 -45.06 -33.68
N LEU A 7 -27.03 -46.12 -33.38
CA LEU A 7 -26.67 -47.52 -33.63
C LEU A 7 -26.59 -47.75 -35.15
N PHE A 8 -25.40 -48.04 -35.66
CA PHE A 8 -25.24 -48.95 -36.80
C PHE A 8 -24.52 -50.18 -36.28
N ALA A 9 -25.21 -51.31 -36.30
CA ALA A 9 -24.67 -52.59 -35.86
C ALA A 9 -23.62 -53.07 -36.87
N LEU A 10 -22.34 -52.90 -36.53
CA LEU A 10 -21.26 -53.67 -37.13
C LEU A 10 -20.66 -54.53 -36.00
N ALA A 11 -20.89 -55.84 -36.08
CA ALA A 11 -20.34 -56.80 -35.13
C ALA A 11 -18.81 -56.87 -35.31
N LEU A 12 -18.06 -56.14 -34.50
CA LEU A 12 -16.62 -56.33 -34.31
C LEU A 12 -16.41 -57.04 -32.99
N PHE A 13 -16.07 -58.33 -33.08
CA PHE A 13 -15.47 -59.09 -32.00
C PHE A 13 -14.15 -58.39 -31.60
N PHE A 14 -14.13 -57.65 -30.50
CA PHE A 14 -12.87 -57.30 -29.84
C PHE A 14 -12.46 -58.48 -28.95
N SER A 15 -11.68 -59.40 -29.51
CA SER A 15 -10.77 -60.19 -28.70
C SER A 15 -9.66 -59.25 -28.22
N ALA A 16 -9.55 -59.06 -26.91
CA ALA A 16 -8.39 -58.40 -26.32
C ALA A 16 -7.17 -59.30 -26.55
N ILE A 17 -6.48 -59.11 -27.67
CA ILE A 17 -5.18 -59.72 -27.93
C ILE A 17 -4.19 -58.94 -27.07
N SER A 18 -3.82 -59.50 -25.92
CA SER A 18 -2.62 -59.09 -25.19
C SER A 18 -1.41 -59.32 -26.11
N THR A 19 -0.94 -58.29 -26.80
CA THR A 19 0.25 -58.36 -27.65
C THR A 19 1.48 -58.53 -26.76
N LYS A 20 1.93 -59.77 -26.64
CA LYS A 20 3.13 -60.13 -25.87
C LYS A 20 4.36 -59.52 -26.56
N ALA A 21 5.28 -59.00 -25.76
CA ALA A 21 6.58 -58.53 -26.23
C ALA A 21 7.29 -59.67 -27.01
N THR A 22 7.78 -59.34 -28.20
CA THR A 22 8.41 -60.26 -29.14
C THR A 22 9.91 -59.95 -29.20
N THR A 23 10.71 -60.96 -28.89
CA THR A 23 12.17 -60.87 -28.96
C THR A 23 12.61 -60.97 -30.43
N ILE A 24 13.22 -59.92 -30.97
CA ILE A 24 13.71 -59.82 -32.34
C ILE A 24 15.24 -59.84 -32.33
N THR A 25 15.84 -60.88 -32.90
CA THR A 25 17.30 -60.99 -33.01
C THR A 25 17.76 -60.52 -34.39
N ILE A 26 18.66 -59.55 -34.41
CA ILE A 26 19.27 -58.99 -35.61
C ILE A 26 20.74 -59.37 -35.63
N GLY A 27 21.13 -60.12 -36.66
CA GLY A 27 22.46 -60.72 -36.79
C GLY A 27 22.54 -62.08 -36.11
N THR A 28 23.06 -63.08 -36.82
CA THR A 28 23.19 -64.47 -36.36
C THR A 28 24.61 -65.02 -36.54
N GLY A 29 25.57 -64.17 -36.90
CA GLY A 29 26.96 -64.56 -37.08
C GLY A 29 27.54 -65.13 -35.78
N THR A 30 28.31 -66.21 -35.92
CA THR A 30 28.94 -66.92 -34.78
C THR A 30 30.37 -66.48 -34.54
N THR A 31 30.92 -65.60 -35.38
CA THR A 31 32.23 -65.00 -35.17
C THR A 31 32.12 -63.88 -34.14
N THR A 32 33.20 -63.63 -33.41
CA THR A 32 33.31 -62.51 -32.48
C THR A 32 34.24 -61.45 -33.04
N ASN A 33 34.10 -60.21 -32.58
CA ASN A 33 35.23 -59.28 -32.64
C ASN A 33 36.40 -59.79 -31.78
N THR A 34 37.53 -59.09 -31.83
CA THR A 34 38.69 -59.33 -30.95
C THR A 34 38.68 -58.34 -29.79
N THR A 35 39.53 -58.56 -28.79
CA THR A 35 39.68 -57.65 -27.65
C THR A 35 40.13 -56.23 -28.04
N THR A 36 40.62 -56.04 -29.27
CA THR A 36 41.01 -54.74 -29.88
C THR A 36 40.18 -54.38 -31.12
N GLY A 37 39.29 -55.26 -31.56
CA GLY A 37 38.57 -55.16 -32.84
C GLY A 37 37.16 -54.60 -32.71
N TYR A 38 36.70 -53.92 -33.76
CA TYR A 38 35.38 -53.29 -33.84
C TYR A 38 34.46 -54.07 -34.77
N PRO A 39 33.14 -54.04 -34.54
CA PRO A 39 32.39 -53.27 -33.54
C PRO A 39 32.48 -53.80 -32.09
N ALA A 40 32.55 -52.89 -31.11
CA ALA A 40 32.66 -53.22 -29.70
C ALA A 40 31.75 -52.33 -28.83
N PRO A 41 30.48 -52.70 -28.60
CA PRO A 41 29.52 -51.82 -27.91
C PRO A 41 29.92 -51.52 -26.46
N TYR A 42 30.76 -52.36 -25.83
CA TYR A 42 31.18 -52.27 -24.43
C TYR A 42 32.68 -52.06 -24.20
N GLY A 43 33.43 -51.53 -25.17
CA GLY A 43 34.84 -51.23 -24.93
C GLY A 43 35.55 -50.73 -26.18
N ASN A 44 36.77 -50.22 -26.03
CA ASN A 44 37.47 -49.58 -27.15
C ASN A 44 39.01 -49.55 -27.09
N TRP A 45 39.70 -50.00 -26.04
CA TRP A 45 41.14 -49.74 -25.81
C TRP A 45 41.52 -48.26 -25.64
N PHE A 46 40.57 -47.38 -25.30
CA PHE A 46 40.77 -45.95 -25.03
C PHE A 46 39.95 -45.52 -23.81
N TRP A 47 39.95 -44.23 -23.47
CA TRP A 47 39.12 -43.70 -22.38
C TRP A 47 37.64 -43.58 -22.76
N GLY A 48 37.30 -43.18 -23.99
CA GLY A 48 35.90 -43.00 -24.39
C GLY A 48 35.58 -43.54 -25.77
N ALA A 49 34.39 -44.12 -25.94
CA ALA A 49 33.91 -44.66 -27.20
C ALA A 49 32.52 -44.17 -27.52
N ARG A 50 32.29 -43.87 -28.79
CA ARG A 50 30.97 -43.62 -29.37
C ARG A 50 30.83 -44.49 -30.61
N HIS A 51 29.77 -45.29 -30.66
CA HIS A 51 29.47 -46.16 -31.79
C HIS A 51 28.12 -45.84 -32.34
N GLN A 52 27.96 -45.87 -33.67
CA GLN A 52 26.65 -45.93 -34.30
C GLN A 52 26.54 -47.19 -35.14
N PHE A 53 25.43 -47.89 -34.97
CA PHE A 53 25.14 -49.15 -35.62
C PHE A 53 23.84 -49.02 -36.40
N LEU A 54 23.89 -49.28 -37.70
CA LEU A 54 22.75 -49.19 -38.61
C LEU A 54 22.12 -50.56 -38.82
N ILE A 55 20.80 -50.59 -38.66
CA ILE A 55 19.94 -51.72 -38.96
C ILE A 55 18.98 -51.27 -40.06
N LEU A 56 18.95 -51.95 -41.20
CA LEU A 56 17.97 -51.65 -42.24
C LEU A 56 16.58 -52.14 -41.85
N ALA A 57 15.54 -51.42 -42.28
CA ALA A 57 14.15 -51.84 -42.15
C ALA A 57 13.91 -53.23 -42.79
N SER A 58 14.61 -53.54 -43.87
CA SER A 58 14.57 -54.87 -44.50
C SER A 58 15.13 -55.98 -43.60
N GLU A 59 16.15 -55.69 -42.79
CA GLU A 59 16.68 -56.64 -41.79
C GLU A 59 15.69 -56.85 -40.64
N LEU A 60 15.07 -55.77 -40.16
CA LEU A 60 14.05 -55.81 -39.11
C LEU A 60 12.83 -56.62 -39.54
N ASN A 61 12.32 -56.32 -40.75
CA ASN A 61 11.21 -57.04 -41.36
C ASN A 61 11.54 -58.53 -41.54
N ALA A 62 12.73 -58.87 -42.05
CA ALA A 62 13.16 -60.25 -42.21
C ALA A 62 13.28 -61.01 -40.88
N ALA A 63 13.59 -60.31 -39.79
CA ALA A 63 13.64 -60.88 -38.44
C ALA A 63 12.27 -60.96 -37.73
N GLY A 64 11.18 -60.58 -38.42
CA GLY A 64 9.81 -60.67 -37.90
C GLY A 64 9.27 -59.39 -37.26
N MET A 65 10.06 -58.31 -37.26
CA MET A 65 9.62 -56.99 -36.82
C MET A 65 8.93 -56.30 -38.00
N THR A 66 7.69 -56.67 -38.29
CA THR A 66 6.99 -56.30 -39.54
C THR A 66 6.01 -55.14 -39.39
N ALA A 67 6.00 -54.48 -38.23
CA ALA A 67 5.00 -53.49 -37.86
C ALA A 67 5.62 -52.39 -36.98
N ALA A 68 5.05 -51.18 -37.02
CA ALA A 68 5.42 -50.14 -36.06
C ALA A 68 5.15 -50.62 -34.63
N GLY A 69 5.96 -50.18 -33.66
CA GLY A 69 5.76 -50.55 -32.27
C GLY A 69 6.90 -50.13 -31.35
N PRO A 70 6.65 -50.09 -30.03
CA PRO A 70 7.69 -49.75 -29.08
C PRO A 70 8.74 -50.87 -29.01
N ILE A 71 9.99 -50.44 -28.98
CA ILE A 71 11.14 -51.22 -28.54
C ILE A 71 11.35 -50.87 -27.06
N ASN A 72 11.23 -51.87 -26.19
CA ASN A 72 11.27 -51.69 -24.74
C ASN A 72 12.66 -51.97 -24.17
N SER A 73 13.47 -52.75 -24.87
CA SER A 73 14.87 -53.00 -24.50
C SER A 73 15.73 -53.39 -25.70
N LEU A 74 17.03 -53.24 -25.54
CA LEU A 74 18.06 -53.71 -26.46
C LEU A 74 19.09 -54.52 -25.69
N ALA A 75 19.50 -55.66 -26.23
CA ALA A 75 20.56 -56.47 -25.68
C ALA A 75 21.67 -56.78 -26.69
N PHE A 76 22.88 -56.98 -26.16
CA PHE A 76 24.04 -57.46 -26.89
C PHE A 76 24.53 -58.79 -26.30
N ASN A 77 24.95 -59.73 -27.15
CA ASN A 77 25.44 -61.03 -26.70
C ASN A 77 26.98 -61.04 -26.60
N VAL A 78 27.49 -61.07 -25.37
CA VAL A 78 28.92 -61.02 -25.04
C VAL A 78 29.47 -62.44 -24.90
N SER A 79 30.45 -62.81 -25.73
CA SER A 79 31.13 -64.10 -25.68
C SER A 79 32.16 -64.19 -24.54
N ALA A 80 32.91 -63.12 -24.30
CA ALA A 80 33.84 -63.03 -23.18
C ALA A 80 34.06 -61.57 -22.78
N VAL A 81 34.03 -61.33 -21.46
CA VAL A 81 34.26 -60.04 -20.83
C VAL A 81 35.76 -59.72 -20.85
N SER A 82 36.15 -58.47 -21.15
CA SER A 82 37.57 -58.08 -21.19
C SER A 82 37.86 -56.66 -20.67
N GLY A 83 36.85 -55.88 -20.26
CA GLY A 83 37.00 -54.48 -19.86
C GLY A 83 36.87 -54.21 -18.36
N VAL A 84 36.83 -52.92 -18.03
CA VAL A 84 36.41 -52.39 -16.72
C VAL A 84 35.02 -51.75 -16.85
N ALA A 85 34.34 -51.51 -15.72
CA ALA A 85 33.03 -50.87 -15.71
C ALA A 85 33.02 -49.55 -16.51
N LEU A 86 32.01 -49.39 -17.37
CA LEU A 86 31.82 -48.25 -18.26
C LEU A 86 31.08 -47.13 -17.52
N GLN A 87 31.65 -45.94 -17.44
CA GLN A 87 31.07 -44.76 -16.81
C GLN A 87 30.27 -43.93 -17.82
N GLY A 88 29.09 -43.50 -17.41
CA GLY A 88 28.19 -42.71 -18.25
C GLY A 88 27.75 -43.46 -19.51
N PHE A 89 27.63 -44.79 -19.44
CA PHE A 89 27.17 -45.60 -20.56
C PHE A 89 25.73 -45.24 -20.91
N THR A 90 25.50 -44.98 -22.18
CA THR A 90 24.21 -44.55 -22.74
C THR A 90 23.86 -45.35 -23.98
N ILE A 91 22.56 -45.45 -24.24
CA ILE A 91 22.02 -45.92 -25.52
C ILE A 91 21.04 -44.87 -26.03
N ALA A 92 21.24 -44.45 -27.28
CA ALA A 92 20.32 -43.57 -27.99
C ALA A 92 19.90 -44.21 -29.32
N MET A 93 18.69 -43.92 -29.78
CA MET A 93 18.12 -44.53 -30.99
C MET A 93 17.43 -43.50 -31.90
N LYS A 94 17.34 -43.80 -33.20
CA LYS A 94 16.69 -42.94 -34.19
C LYS A 94 16.13 -43.74 -35.37
N ASN A 95 14.95 -43.32 -35.85
CA ASN A 95 14.42 -43.73 -37.14
C ASN A 95 15.11 -42.89 -38.23
N THR A 96 15.75 -43.54 -39.19
CA THR A 96 16.53 -42.88 -40.24
C THR A 96 16.24 -43.47 -41.62
N ALA A 97 16.37 -42.64 -42.65
CA ALA A 97 16.35 -43.09 -44.05
C ALA A 97 17.75 -43.55 -44.52
N THR A 98 18.80 -43.39 -43.70
CA THR A 98 20.18 -43.73 -44.06
C THR A 98 20.32 -45.22 -44.27
N ALA A 99 20.85 -45.62 -45.43
CA ALA A 99 21.05 -47.03 -45.81
C ALA A 99 22.52 -47.48 -45.73
N ASN A 100 23.45 -46.58 -45.43
CA ASN A 100 24.88 -46.86 -45.33
C ASN A 100 25.57 -45.83 -44.43
N LEU A 101 26.36 -46.24 -43.44
CA LEU A 101 27.01 -45.30 -42.51
C LEU A 101 28.37 -44.82 -43.02
N THR A 102 28.48 -43.50 -43.19
CA THR A 102 29.75 -42.82 -43.54
C THR A 102 30.06 -41.64 -42.61
N VAL A 103 29.07 -41.15 -41.85
CA VAL A 103 29.18 -40.04 -40.89
C VAL A 103 28.25 -40.27 -39.71
N PHE A 104 28.54 -39.66 -38.56
CA PHE A 104 27.65 -39.68 -37.40
C PHE A 104 26.36 -38.89 -37.66
N GLU A 105 25.21 -39.48 -37.38
CA GLU A 105 23.95 -38.73 -37.30
C GLU A 105 23.75 -38.11 -35.92
N THR A 106 23.02 -36.99 -35.88
CA THR A 106 22.61 -36.31 -34.65
C THR A 106 21.09 -36.37 -34.47
N GLY A 107 20.60 -35.92 -33.31
CA GLY A 107 19.18 -35.90 -32.97
C GLY A 107 18.60 -37.27 -32.59
N LEU A 108 19.42 -38.17 -32.04
CA LEU A 108 18.96 -39.46 -31.52
C LEU A 108 18.23 -39.27 -30.18
N THR A 109 17.19 -40.06 -29.95
CA THR A 109 16.46 -40.12 -28.68
C THR A 109 17.24 -40.94 -27.67
N LEU A 110 17.58 -40.36 -26.51
CA LEU A 110 18.20 -41.09 -25.40
C LEU A 110 17.18 -42.05 -24.78
N VAL A 111 17.44 -43.35 -24.85
CA VAL A 111 16.50 -44.41 -24.41
C VAL A 111 16.99 -45.11 -23.14
N PHE A 112 18.31 -45.19 -22.96
CA PHE A 112 18.97 -45.67 -21.75
C PHE A 112 19.85 -44.56 -21.17
N THR A 113 19.46 -44.04 -20.01
CA THR A 113 20.09 -42.88 -19.37
C THR A 113 21.51 -43.19 -18.88
N PRO A 114 22.41 -42.18 -18.80
CA PRO A 114 23.80 -42.38 -18.40
C PRO A 114 23.90 -43.08 -17.05
N GLN A 115 24.63 -44.19 -17.00
CA GLN A 115 24.91 -44.90 -15.76
C GLN A 115 26.23 -45.67 -15.84
N THR A 116 26.74 -46.10 -14.69
CA THR A 116 27.88 -47.02 -14.65
C THR A 116 27.39 -48.43 -15.00
N TYR A 117 27.96 -49.04 -16.03
CA TYR A 117 27.56 -50.36 -16.53
C TYR A 117 28.73 -51.34 -16.53
N THR A 118 28.50 -52.55 -16.02
CA THR A 118 29.48 -53.66 -16.07
C THR A 118 28.86 -54.80 -16.85
N GLU A 119 29.50 -55.20 -17.94
CA GLU A 119 29.05 -56.30 -18.77
C GLU A 119 29.35 -57.69 -18.16
N SER A 120 28.53 -58.67 -18.50
CA SER A 120 28.71 -60.08 -18.11
C SER A 120 28.78 -60.98 -19.36
N THR A 121 29.38 -62.17 -19.26
CA THR A 121 29.27 -63.15 -20.36
C THR A 121 27.80 -63.54 -20.57
N GLY A 122 27.36 -63.61 -21.83
CA GLY A 122 25.98 -63.89 -22.22
C GLY A 122 25.20 -62.65 -22.69
N VAL A 123 23.87 -62.72 -22.63
CA VAL A 123 22.97 -61.66 -23.10
C VAL A 123 22.90 -60.52 -22.07
N ASN A 124 23.34 -59.33 -22.47
CA ASN A 124 23.36 -58.12 -21.65
C ASN A 124 22.20 -57.20 -22.09
N THR A 125 21.12 -57.15 -21.31
CA THR A 125 19.86 -56.45 -21.69
C THR A 125 19.76 -55.08 -21.04
N HIS A 126 19.42 -54.06 -21.83
CA HIS A 126 19.23 -52.68 -21.41
C HIS A 126 17.77 -52.27 -21.60
N THR A 127 17.00 -52.20 -20.51
CA THR A 127 15.61 -51.75 -20.52
C THR A 127 15.54 -50.24 -20.67
N PHE A 128 14.71 -49.75 -21.59
CA PHE A 128 14.60 -48.34 -21.86
C PHE A 128 13.73 -47.64 -20.80
N SER A 129 14.16 -46.44 -20.42
CA SER A 129 13.39 -45.57 -19.51
C SER A 129 12.10 -45.06 -20.16
N THR A 130 12.15 -44.87 -21.48
CA THR A 130 11.00 -44.59 -22.34
C THR A 130 11.15 -45.49 -23.58
N PRO A 131 10.14 -46.32 -23.93
CA PRO A 131 10.22 -47.17 -25.12
C PRO A 131 10.53 -46.36 -26.37
N PHE A 132 11.42 -46.89 -27.22
CA PHE A 132 11.73 -46.25 -28.50
C PHE A 132 10.71 -46.67 -29.55
N MET A 133 10.03 -45.71 -30.16
CA MET A 133 9.01 -46.01 -31.17
C MET A 133 9.63 -46.20 -32.55
N TRP A 134 9.62 -47.44 -33.04
CA TRP A 134 9.90 -47.72 -34.44
C TRP A 134 8.62 -47.53 -35.28
N ASP A 135 8.74 -46.83 -36.40
CA ASP A 135 7.64 -46.46 -37.29
C ASP A 135 7.22 -47.57 -38.28
N GLY A 136 7.89 -48.72 -38.24
CA GLY A 136 7.62 -49.88 -39.09
C GLY A 136 8.25 -49.81 -40.49
N VAL A 137 8.88 -48.69 -40.87
CA VAL A 137 9.35 -48.45 -42.25
C VAL A 137 10.76 -47.90 -42.33
N SER A 138 11.20 -47.11 -41.35
CA SER A 138 12.53 -46.51 -41.30
C SER A 138 13.60 -47.52 -40.90
N ASN A 139 14.84 -47.26 -41.30
CA ASN A 139 15.99 -47.94 -40.73
C ASN A 139 16.20 -47.47 -39.29
N ILE A 140 16.82 -48.28 -38.46
CA ILE A 140 17.13 -47.92 -37.07
C ILE A 140 18.61 -47.65 -36.94
N LEU A 141 18.94 -46.54 -36.28
CA LEU A 141 20.27 -46.25 -35.81
C LEU A 141 20.34 -46.46 -34.30
N VAL A 142 21.29 -47.28 -33.84
CA VAL A 142 21.58 -47.50 -32.42
C VAL A 142 22.94 -46.87 -32.11
N GLU A 143 22.97 -45.97 -31.14
CA GLU A 143 24.20 -45.40 -30.62
C GLU A 143 24.49 -45.95 -29.23
N THR A 144 25.73 -46.43 -29.01
CA THR A 144 26.25 -46.65 -27.66
C THR A 144 27.37 -45.67 -27.39
N CYS A 145 27.39 -45.09 -26.19
CA CYS A 145 28.45 -44.16 -25.83
C CYS A 145 28.82 -44.21 -24.35
N PHE A 146 30.11 -44.09 -24.04
CA PHE A 146 30.64 -43.97 -22.68
C PHE A 146 31.94 -43.13 -22.67
N ASN A 147 32.25 -42.55 -21.51
CA ASN A 147 33.47 -41.79 -21.25
C ASN A 147 34.08 -42.29 -19.92
N ASN A 148 35.05 -43.20 -19.97
CA ASN A 148 35.82 -43.64 -18.82
C ASN A 148 36.99 -42.70 -18.54
N ASN A 149 37.58 -42.87 -17.35
CA ASN A 149 38.82 -42.21 -16.94
C ASN A 149 40.05 -43.14 -17.05
N SER A 150 39.88 -44.32 -17.66
CA SER A 150 40.92 -45.33 -17.84
C SER A 150 40.64 -46.16 -19.09
N PHE A 151 41.70 -46.77 -19.63
CA PHE A 151 41.59 -47.75 -20.71
C PHE A 151 40.64 -48.89 -20.36
N THR A 152 39.80 -49.29 -21.32
CA THR A 152 38.92 -50.46 -21.21
C THR A 152 39.06 -51.33 -22.45
N ASN A 153 39.39 -52.62 -22.32
CA ASN A 153 39.46 -53.50 -23.50
C ASN A 153 38.06 -53.78 -24.05
N ASN A 154 37.98 -54.20 -25.32
CA ASN A 154 36.71 -54.56 -25.92
C ASN A 154 36.23 -55.88 -25.30
N ALA A 155 35.04 -55.87 -24.70
CA ALA A 155 34.30 -57.12 -24.53
C ALA A 155 34.12 -57.76 -25.91
N THR A 156 34.37 -59.07 -25.99
CA THR A 156 34.16 -59.81 -27.23
C THR A 156 32.67 -60.12 -27.37
N VAL A 157 32.06 -59.66 -28.45
CA VAL A 157 30.64 -59.83 -28.78
C VAL A 157 30.49 -60.62 -30.05
N PHE A 158 29.41 -61.41 -30.14
CA PHE A 158 29.05 -62.05 -31.40
C PHE A 158 28.62 -60.98 -32.41
N GLN A 159 29.08 -61.11 -33.65
CA GLN A 159 28.87 -60.12 -34.70
C GLN A 159 28.50 -60.75 -36.03
N SER A 160 27.84 -59.97 -36.87
CA SER A 160 27.46 -60.34 -38.24
C SER A 160 28.11 -59.41 -39.25
N THR A 161 28.51 -59.98 -40.40
CA THR A 161 28.98 -59.20 -41.55
C THR A 161 27.79 -58.85 -42.45
N THR A 162 27.69 -57.58 -42.83
CA THR A 162 26.68 -57.01 -43.72
C THR A 162 27.30 -56.65 -45.08
N SER A 163 26.47 -56.40 -46.10
CA SER A 163 26.93 -55.98 -47.43
C SER A 163 27.17 -54.47 -47.58
N PHE A 164 26.93 -53.69 -46.52
CA PHE A 164 27.09 -52.24 -46.44
C PHE A 164 27.90 -51.88 -45.19
N ASN A 165 28.28 -50.61 -45.01
CA ASN A 165 28.89 -50.18 -43.75
C ASN A 165 27.79 -49.99 -42.71
N SER A 166 27.72 -50.92 -41.76
CA SER A 166 26.69 -50.99 -40.73
C SER A 166 27.18 -50.50 -39.37
N SER A 167 28.47 -50.21 -39.21
CA SER A 167 29.02 -49.68 -37.97
C SER A 167 30.02 -48.56 -38.23
N ILE A 168 29.96 -47.52 -37.41
CA ILE A 168 30.98 -46.47 -37.32
C ILE A 168 31.32 -46.20 -35.87
N TRP A 169 32.53 -45.71 -35.61
CA TRP A 169 32.95 -45.40 -34.26
C TRP A 169 33.90 -44.22 -34.17
N ARG A 170 33.92 -43.62 -32.98
CA ARG A 170 34.87 -42.64 -32.51
C ARG A 170 35.45 -43.13 -31.19
N ILE A 171 36.78 -43.09 -31.11
CA ILE A 171 37.54 -43.45 -29.93
C ILE A 171 38.61 -42.40 -29.67
N ALA A 172 38.82 -42.07 -28.40
CA ALA A 172 39.87 -41.15 -27.97
C ALA A 172 40.18 -41.34 -26.48
N ASP A 173 41.40 -40.98 -26.07
CA ASP A 173 41.81 -40.86 -24.68
C ASP A 173 41.37 -39.52 -24.06
N ASN A 174 40.08 -39.22 -24.12
CA ASN A 174 39.51 -38.05 -23.47
C ASN A 174 38.05 -38.31 -23.01
N SER A 175 37.55 -37.45 -22.13
CA SER A 175 36.23 -37.56 -21.50
C SER A 175 35.08 -36.93 -22.31
N THR A 176 35.29 -36.64 -23.60
CA THR A 176 34.34 -35.86 -24.45
C THR A 176 33.93 -36.60 -25.74
N VAL A 177 34.04 -37.92 -25.75
CA VAL A 177 33.76 -38.72 -26.95
C VAL A 177 32.26 -38.74 -27.26
N CYS A 178 31.42 -38.83 -26.23
CA CYS A 178 29.98 -38.64 -26.34
C CYS A 178 29.65 -37.19 -26.70
N GLY A 179 29.22 -36.96 -27.95
CA GLY A 179 28.95 -35.63 -28.52
C GLY A 179 29.93 -35.19 -29.62
N ASN A 180 31.02 -35.93 -29.86
CA ASN A 180 31.96 -35.64 -30.93
C ASN A 180 31.63 -36.47 -32.19
N ASN A 181 31.53 -35.81 -33.35
CA ASN A 181 31.18 -36.44 -34.64
C ASN A 181 32.40 -36.84 -35.50
N THR A 182 33.63 -36.71 -34.98
CA THR A 182 34.84 -37.11 -35.71
C THR A 182 34.85 -38.62 -35.88
N LEU A 183 35.14 -39.11 -37.09
CA LEU A 183 35.14 -40.53 -37.39
C LEU A 183 36.52 -41.16 -37.13
N SER A 184 36.57 -42.25 -36.37
CA SER A 184 37.80 -43.06 -36.22
C SER A 184 37.83 -44.25 -37.20
N GLY A 185 36.67 -44.79 -37.57
CA GLY A 185 36.60 -45.89 -38.53
C GLY A 185 35.17 -46.30 -38.89
N THR A 186 35.07 -47.11 -39.95
CA THR A 186 33.82 -47.71 -40.44
C THR A 186 34.02 -49.22 -40.62
N SER A 187 32.97 -50.01 -40.46
CA SER A 187 33.01 -51.46 -40.70
C SER A 187 31.70 -51.96 -41.29
N SER A 188 31.78 -53.01 -42.10
CA SER A 188 30.63 -53.80 -42.52
C SER A 188 30.22 -54.87 -41.51
N GLN A 189 30.94 -54.99 -40.39
CA GLN A 189 30.56 -55.86 -39.27
C GLN A 189 29.76 -55.07 -38.23
N ARG A 190 28.71 -55.67 -37.67
CA ARG A 190 27.85 -55.10 -36.62
C ARG A 190 27.60 -56.12 -35.50
N PRO A 191 27.51 -55.73 -34.21
CA PRO A 191 27.19 -56.66 -33.13
C PRO A 191 25.82 -57.27 -33.37
N ASN A 192 25.64 -58.54 -33.00
CA ASN A 192 24.33 -59.15 -32.95
C ASN A 192 23.53 -58.48 -31.83
N MET A 193 22.31 -58.07 -32.15
CA MET A 193 21.43 -57.30 -31.27
C MET A 193 20.13 -58.06 -31.04
N ILE A 194 19.57 -57.91 -29.85
CA ILE A 194 18.28 -58.50 -29.51
C ILE A 194 17.38 -57.36 -29.04
N PHE A 195 16.32 -57.07 -29.79
CA PHE A 195 15.32 -56.09 -29.44
C PHE A 195 14.14 -56.76 -28.74
N ASP A 196 13.62 -56.13 -27.69
CA ASP A 196 12.30 -56.48 -27.16
C ASP A 196 11.27 -55.53 -27.77
N TRP A 197 10.53 -56.00 -28.77
CA TRP A 197 9.59 -55.20 -29.53
C TRP A 197 8.16 -55.71 -29.35
N THR A 198 7.24 -54.80 -29.10
CA THR A 198 5.80 -55.09 -29.09
C THR A 198 5.17 -54.55 -30.36
N PRO A 199 4.55 -55.38 -31.23
CA PRO A 199 3.80 -54.86 -32.38
C PRO A 199 2.66 -53.96 -31.90
N SER A 200 2.63 -52.72 -32.38
CA SER A 200 1.43 -51.90 -32.29
C SER A 200 0.40 -52.49 -33.26
N ASN A 201 -0.82 -52.71 -32.81
CA ASN A 201 -1.90 -53.27 -33.63
C ASN A 201 -3.15 -52.39 -33.62
N THR A 202 -3.03 -51.14 -33.16
CA THR A 202 -4.17 -50.21 -33.06
C THR A 202 -3.91 -48.94 -33.88
N PRO A 203 -4.93 -48.44 -34.60
CA PRO A 203 -4.93 -47.07 -35.11
C PRO A 203 -4.68 -46.05 -33.98
N PRO A 204 -4.35 -44.78 -34.33
CA PRO A 204 -4.33 -43.69 -33.35
C PRO A 204 -5.62 -43.61 -32.56
N THR A 205 -5.58 -43.04 -31.35
CA THR A 205 -6.79 -42.54 -30.70
C THR A 205 -6.74 -41.03 -30.76
N SER A 206 -7.60 -40.43 -31.59
CA SER A 206 -7.54 -39.01 -31.94
C SER A 206 -7.98 -38.14 -30.77
N ASN A 207 -7.18 -37.13 -30.45
CA ASN A 207 -7.46 -36.16 -29.39
C ASN A 207 -6.75 -34.83 -29.67
N PHE A 208 -7.36 -33.71 -29.26
CA PHE A 208 -6.75 -32.39 -29.42
C PHE A 208 -7.30 -31.34 -28.46
N SER A 209 -6.62 -30.19 -28.42
CA SER A 209 -7.06 -28.96 -27.75
C SER A 209 -6.97 -27.74 -28.68
N SER A 210 -7.64 -26.64 -28.32
CA SER A 210 -7.56 -25.35 -29.00
C SER A 210 -7.20 -24.23 -28.03
N SER A 211 -6.54 -23.17 -28.52
CA SER A 211 -6.15 -22.01 -27.70
C SER A 211 -7.35 -21.19 -27.22
N SER A 212 -8.46 -21.22 -27.96
CA SER A 212 -9.75 -20.65 -27.55
C SER A 212 -10.91 -21.44 -28.16
N THR A 213 -12.11 -21.28 -27.60
CA THR A 213 -13.39 -21.77 -28.15
C THR A 213 -14.30 -20.62 -28.63
N PHE A 214 -13.91 -19.37 -28.38
CA PHE A 214 -14.58 -18.16 -28.84
C PHE A 214 -13.54 -17.13 -29.32
N THR A 215 -13.69 -16.56 -30.51
CA THR A 215 -12.74 -15.58 -31.06
C THR A 215 -13.41 -14.50 -31.89
N CYS A 216 -12.89 -13.28 -31.78
CA CYS A 216 -13.31 -12.10 -32.54
C CYS A 216 -12.22 -11.65 -33.54
N SER A 217 -10.99 -12.15 -33.38
CA SER A 217 -9.92 -12.00 -34.38
C SER A 217 -9.99 -13.07 -35.47
N GLY A 218 -10.69 -14.17 -35.20
CA GLY A 218 -10.76 -15.34 -36.08
C GLY A 218 -9.54 -16.26 -35.96
N ILE A 219 -8.47 -15.89 -35.26
CA ILE A 219 -7.25 -16.71 -35.16
C ILE A 219 -7.37 -17.71 -34.01
N VAL A 220 -7.14 -19.00 -34.28
CA VAL A 220 -7.14 -20.09 -33.27
C VAL A 220 -6.00 -21.06 -33.56
N SER A 221 -5.22 -21.40 -32.52
CA SER A 221 -4.17 -22.43 -32.60
C SER A 221 -4.69 -23.76 -32.05
N PHE A 222 -4.27 -24.87 -32.67
CA PHE A 222 -4.66 -26.23 -32.29
C PHE A 222 -3.44 -27.06 -31.91
N THR A 223 -3.62 -27.96 -30.95
CA THR A 223 -2.56 -28.85 -30.46
C THR A 223 -3.03 -30.30 -30.48
N ASP A 224 -2.29 -31.16 -31.17
CA ASP A 224 -2.51 -32.61 -31.21
C ASP A 224 -2.14 -33.27 -29.87
N LEU A 225 -3.04 -34.11 -29.37
CA LEU A 225 -2.87 -34.91 -28.15
C LEU A 225 -3.14 -36.40 -28.43
N SER A 226 -3.15 -36.81 -29.69
CA SER A 226 -3.52 -38.16 -30.12
C SER A 226 -2.49 -39.20 -29.65
N THR A 227 -2.97 -40.38 -29.29
CA THR A 227 -2.14 -41.49 -28.78
C THR A 227 -1.97 -42.60 -29.84
N ASN A 228 -1.18 -43.64 -29.54
CA ASN A 228 -0.78 -44.72 -30.47
C ASN A 228 0.01 -44.24 -31.71
N ASN A 229 0.86 -43.22 -31.51
CA ASN A 229 1.86 -42.73 -32.46
C ASN A 229 1.29 -42.40 -33.85
N PRO A 230 0.48 -41.34 -33.96
CA PRO A 230 0.08 -40.83 -35.27
C PRO A 230 1.32 -40.44 -36.09
N THR A 231 1.32 -40.78 -37.37
CA THR A 231 2.39 -40.43 -38.33
C THR A 231 1.91 -39.42 -39.37
N SER A 232 0.60 -39.13 -39.40
CA SER A 232 0.01 -38.10 -40.25
C SER A 232 -1.27 -37.54 -39.62
N TRP A 233 -1.56 -36.27 -39.89
CA TRP A 233 -2.72 -35.55 -39.37
C TRP A 233 -3.45 -34.88 -40.53
N THR A 234 -4.77 -34.85 -40.45
CA THR A 234 -5.62 -34.02 -41.31
C THR A 234 -6.62 -33.30 -40.42
N TRP A 235 -6.56 -31.98 -40.44
CA TRP A 235 -7.46 -31.08 -39.74
C TRP A 235 -8.52 -30.57 -40.69
N TYR A 236 -9.78 -30.55 -40.25
CA TYR A 236 -10.85 -29.83 -40.90
C TYR A 236 -11.42 -28.81 -39.92
N PHE A 237 -11.35 -27.52 -40.27
CA PHE A 237 -11.75 -26.44 -39.37
C PHE A 237 -13.25 -26.12 -39.44
N GLY A 238 -13.99 -26.74 -40.37
CA GLY A 238 -15.44 -26.56 -40.52
C GLY A 238 -15.85 -25.33 -41.34
N ASP A 239 -14.90 -24.55 -41.84
CA ASP A 239 -15.10 -23.39 -42.72
C ASP A 239 -14.74 -23.67 -44.20
N GLY A 240 -14.42 -24.93 -44.51
CA GLY A 240 -13.95 -25.38 -45.82
C GLY A 240 -12.42 -25.48 -45.95
N ASN A 241 -11.66 -24.98 -44.98
CA ASN A 241 -10.20 -25.10 -44.95
C ASN A 241 -9.71 -26.31 -44.16
N SER A 242 -8.48 -26.75 -44.44
CA SER A 242 -7.83 -27.91 -43.81
C SER A 242 -6.33 -27.71 -43.62
N SER A 243 -5.70 -28.50 -42.76
CA SER A 243 -4.24 -28.53 -42.57
C SER A 243 -3.71 -29.95 -42.35
N THR A 244 -2.46 -30.21 -42.72
CA THR A 244 -1.76 -31.49 -42.44
C THR A 244 -0.63 -31.36 -41.41
N GLN A 245 -0.47 -30.18 -40.83
CA GLN A 245 0.50 -29.95 -39.75
C GLN A 245 0.01 -30.63 -38.46
N GLN A 246 0.95 -31.10 -37.63
CA GLN A 246 0.59 -31.66 -36.32
C GLN A 246 -0.09 -30.61 -35.41
N ASN A 247 0.43 -29.39 -35.35
CA ASN A 247 -0.10 -28.30 -34.50
C ASN A 247 -0.34 -27.02 -35.34
N PRO A 248 -1.46 -26.91 -36.08
CA PRO A 248 -1.72 -25.78 -36.96
C PRO A 248 -2.25 -24.55 -36.21
N THR A 249 -2.06 -23.36 -36.80
CA THR A 249 -2.83 -22.15 -36.48
C THR A 249 -3.72 -21.81 -37.67
N HIS A 250 -5.00 -21.54 -37.41
CA HIS A 250 -6.00 -21.26 -38.44
C HIS A 250 -6.66 -19.90 -38.22
N THR A 251 -7.09 -19.26 -39.32
CA THR A 251 -7.81 -17.97 -39.30
C THR A 251 -9.19 -18.13 -39.94
N TYR A 252 -10.24 -17.99 -39.13
CA TYR A 252 -11.63 -17.95 -39.57
C TYR A 252 -12.01 -16.56 -40.06
N LEU A 253 -12.45 -16.44 -41.31
CA LEU A 253 -12.75 -15.15 -41.94
C LEU A 253 -14.20 -14.69 -41.76
N LEU A 254 -15.12 -15.59 -41.41
CA LEU A 254 -16.55 -15.31 -41.33
C LEU A 254 -17.08 -15.58 -39.92
N ASN A 255 -18.17 -14.91 -39.59
CA ASN A 255 -18.96 -15.22 -38.41
C ASN A 255 -19.55 -16.62 -38.51
N GLY A 256 -19.54 -17.35 -37.40
CA GLY A 256 -20.20 -18.64 -37.32
C GLY A 256 -19.73 -19.52 -36.18
N THR A 257 -20.41 -20.64 -36.00
CA THR A 257 -19.97 -21.73 -35.14
C THR A 257 -19.41 -22.85 -36.02
N TYR A 258 -18.18 -23.27 -35.75
CA TYR A 258 -17.42 -24.20 -36.55
C TYR A 258 -17.16 -25.51 -35.80
N THR A 259 -17.41 -26.61 -36.48
CA THR A 259 -17.08 -27.97 -36.03
C THR A 259 -15.67 -28.30 -36.48
N VAL A 260 -14.80 -28.63 -35.53
CA VAL A 260 -13.41 -28.99 -35.82
C VAL A 260 -13.25 -30.50 -35.79
N VAL A 261 -12.58 -31.06 -36.79
CA VAL A 261 -12.26 -32.48 -36.90
C VAL A 261 -10.75 -32.65 -36.98
N LEU A 262 -10.22 -33.55 -36.16
CA LEU A 262 -8.87 -34.08 -36.33
C LEU A 262 -8.97 -35.55 -36.75
N GLU A 263 -8.40 -35.89 -37.89
CA GLU A 263 -8.11 -37.28 -38.28
C GLU A 263 -6.61 -37.53 -38.14
N ALA A 264 -6.25 -38.51 -37.32
CA ALA A 264 -4.87 -38.91 -37.09
C ALA A 264 -4.69 -40.37 -37.56
N CYS A 265 -3.68 -40.61 -38.39
CA CYS A 265 -3.43 -41.92 -39.00
C CYS A 265 -2.05 -42.47 -38.66
N ASN A 266 -1.97 -43.80 -38.61
CA ASN A 266 -0.72 -44.56 -38.66
C ASN A 266 -0.86 -45.72 -39.67
N ALA A 267 0.13 -46.60 -39.76
CA ALA A 267 0.13 -47.73 -40.70
C ALA A 267 -1.03 -48.74 -40.51
N PHE A 268 -1.74 -48.70 -39.37
CA PHE A 268 -2.84 -49.62 -39.04
C PHE A 268 -4.24 -49.02 -39.23
N GLY A 269 -4.32 -47.74 -39.56
CA GLY A 269 -5.57 -47.05 -39.83
C GLY A 269 -5.58 -45.64 -39.28
N CYS A 270 -6.76 -45.03 -39.37
CA CYS A 270 -7.03 -43.68 -38.90
C CYS A 270 -8.09 -43.73 -37.81
N ASP A 271 -8.04 -42.79 -36.90
CA ASP A 271 -9.14 -42.44 -36.02
C ASP A 271 -9.47 -40.96 -36.17
N SER A 272 -10.71 -40.56 -35.91
CA SER A 272 -11.12 -39.16 -36.03
C SER A 272 -11.89 -38.70 -34.81
N LEU A 273 -11.56 -37.49 -34.34
CA LEU A 273 -12.30 -36.81 -33.28
C LEU A 273 -13.03 -35.61 -33.88
N VAL A 274 -14.36 -35.62 -33.76
CA VAL A 274 -15.24 -34.52 -34.17
C VAL A 274 -15.68 -33.73 -32.93
N MET A 275 -15.29 -32.46 -32.85
CA MET A 275 -15.78 -31.53 -31.83
C MET A 275 -16.79 -30.57 -32.46
N ASN A 276 -18.07 -30.89 -32.30
CA ASN A 276 -19.18 -30.12 -32.87
C ASN A 276 -19.27 -28.73 -32.25
N ASN A 277 -19.37 -27.69 -33.09
CA ASN A 277 -19.49 -26.29 -32.69
C ASN A 277 -18.41 -25.86 -31.68
N LEU A 278 -17.19 -26.37 -31.84
CA LEU A 278 -16.09 -26.10 -30.93
C LEU A 278 -15.69 -24.62 -30.93
N ILE A 279 -15.61 -24.02 -32.11
CA ILE A 279 -15.15 -22.64 -32.28
C ILE A 279 -16.33 -21.76 -32.64
N THR A 280 -16.57 -20.70 -31.88
CA THR A 280 -17.50 -19.64 -32.26
C THR A 280 -16.70 -18.41 -32.66
N VAL A 281 -16.97 -17.90 -33.86
CA VAL A 281 -16.35 -16.72 -34.45
C VAL A 281 -17.42 -15.66 -34.56
N SER A 282 -17.13 -14.51 -33.96
CA SER A 282 -17.99 -13.32 -34.02
C SER A 282 -17.15 -12.12 -34.48
N THR A 283 -16.56 -12.22 -35.67
CA THR A 283 -16.13 -11.10 -36.53
C THR A 283 -17.31 -10.21 -36.97
N GLY A 284 -17.94 -9.54 -36.00
CA GLY A 284 -18.89 -8.45 -36.23
C GLY A 284 -18.25 -7.16 -35.77
N VAL A 285 -17.43 -6.54 -36.63
CA VAL A 285 -16.62 -5.33 -36.38
C VAL A 285 -15.90 -5.34 -35.03
N SER A 286 -14.79 -6.07 -34.93
CA SER A 286 -13.86 -5.84 -33.80
C SER A 286 -13.43 -4.37 -33.79
N PRO A 287 -13.22 -3.76 -32.61
CA PRO A 287 -12.74 -2.39 -32.55
C PRO A 287 -11.41 -2.29 -33.30
N ILE A 288 -11.11 -1.10 -33.85
CA ILE A 288 -9.84 -0.90 -34.56
C ILE A 288 -8.69 -1.35 -33.65
N ALA A 289 -7.75 -2.07 -34.24
CA ALA A 289 -6.58 -2.56 -33.53
C ALA A 289 -5.81 -1.37 -32.94
N ALA A 290 -5.40 -1.48 -31.68
CA ALA A 290 -4.56 -0.46 -31.09
C ALA A 290 -3.25 -0.34 -31.88
N SER A 291 -2.78 0.89 -32.05
CA SER A 291 -1.51 1.23 -32.70
C SER A 291 -0.29 0.67 -31.95
N CYS A 292 -0.47 0.24 -30.71
CA CYS A 292 0.56 -0.29 -29.84
C CYS A 292 0.00 -1.33 -28.85
N TYR A 293 0.88 -2.19 -28.36
CA TYR A 293 0.60 -3.16 -27.29
C TYR A 293 1.76 -3.11 -26.30
N PRO A 294 1.53 -2.74 -25.03
CA PRO A 294 2.58 -2.75 -24.02
C PRO A 294 2.95 -4.19 -23.69
N THR A 295 4.21 -4.41 -23.32
CA THR A 295 4.68 -5.69 -22.79
C THR A 295 5.00 -5.58 -21.31
N THR A 296 4.86 -6.68 -20.59
CA THR A 296 5.24 -6.75 -19.18
C THR A 296 6.69 -7.24 -19.05
N LEU A 297 7.54 -6.43 -18.42
CA LEU A 297 8.98 -6.64 -18.30
C LEU A 297 9.33 -7.67 -17.22
N GLY A 298 8.52 -7.74 -16.16
CA GLY A 298 8.61 -8.74 -15.10
C GLY A 298 7.24 -9.00 -14.48
N TYR A 299 7.07 -10.12 -13.80
CA TYR A 299 5.85 -10.39 -13.03
C TYR A 299 6.25 -10.93 -11.66
N CYS A 300 5.61 -10.45 -10.60
CA CYS A 300 5.72 -11.08 -9.30
C CYS A 300 4.50 -10.83 -8.44
N CYS A 301 4.41 -11.63 -7.37
CA CYS A 301 3.84 -11.19 -6.10
C CYS A 301 2.39 -10.62 -6.18
N GLY A 302 1.62 -11.04 -7.18
CA GLY A 302 0.22 -10.67 -7.39
C GLY A 302 -0.03 -9.36 -8.14
N PHE A 303 1.02 -8.65 -8.60
CA PHE A 303 0.87 -7.42 -9.40
C PHE A 303 0.22 -7.70 -10.75
N GLY A 304 -0.53 -6.73 -11.28
CA GLY A 304 -1.40 -6.87 -12.43
C GLY A 304 -2.88 -6.71 -12.09
N ILE A 305 -3.71 -7.06 -13.06
CA ILE A 305 -5.16 -6.97 -13.03
C ILE A 305 -5.71 -8.38 -12.76
N THR A 306 -6.64 -8.51 -11.82
CA THR A 306 -7.34 -9.79 -11.59
C THR A 306 -8.83 -9.70 -11.85
N ASN A 307 -9.37 -8.47 -11.93
CA ASN A 307 -10.75 -8.25 -12.34
C ASN A 307 -10.93 -6.89 -12.98
N VAL A 308 -11.68 -6.83 -14.08
CA VAL A 308 -12.24 -5.59 -14.63
C VAL A 308 -13.75 -5.71 -14.64
N ASN A 309 -14.42 -4.76 -13.98
CA ASN A 309 -15.86 -4.60 -14.01
C ASN A 309 -16.22 -3.24 -14.63
N PHE A 310 -16.95 -3.25 -15.74
CA PHE A 310 -17.41 -2.05 -16.42
C PHE A 310 -18.75 -2.28 -17.11
N ASN A 311 -19.82 -1.74 -16.51
CA ASN A 311 -21.21 -2.01 -16.92
C ASN A 311 -21.51 -3.52 -16.99
N THR A 312 -21.67 -4.11 -18.18
CA THR A 312 -21.89 -5.56 -18.34
C THR A 312 -20.61 -6.38 -18.48
N ILE A 313 -19.45 -5.74 -18.64
CA ILE A 313 -18.16 -6.45 -18.59
C ILE A 313 -17.87 -6.80 -17.14
N ASN A 314 -17.59 -8.07 -16.89
CA ASN A 314 -17.05 -8.56 -15.62
C ASN A 314 -16.10 -9.71 -15.94
N ASN A 315 -14.81 -9.39 -16.11
CA ASN A 315 -13.79 -10.33 -16.55
C ASN A 315 -12.81 -10.59 -15.42
N THR A 316 -12.46 -11.86 -15.19
CA THR A 316 -11.43 -12.27 -14.23
C THR A 316 -10.25 -12.82 -15.02
N SER A 317 -9.06 -12.29 -14.74
CA SER A 317 -7.81 -12.62 -15.38
C SER A 317 -6.80 -13.15 -14.36
N ILE A 318 -5.75 -13.80 -14.86
CA ILE A 318 -4.55 -14.07 -14.06
C ILE A 318 -3.77 -12.74 -14.00
N ASP A 319 -3.02 -12.53 -12.93
CA ASP A 319 -2.24 -11.32 -12.68
C ASP A 319 -1.20 -10.99 -13.79
N GLY A 320 -0.21 -10.16 -13.50
CA GLY A 320 0.82 -9.69 -14.43
C GLY A 320 1.61 -10.78 -15.15
N ALA A 321 1.47 -12.06 -14.76
CA ALA A 321 1.95 -13.20 -15.53
C ALA A 321 1.38 -13.28 -16.97
N GLU A 322 0.16 -12.78 -17.22
CA GLU A 322 -0.42 -12.74 -18.58
C GLU A 322 0.16 -11.61 -19.45
N GLY A 323 0.66 -10.55 -18.82
CA GLY A 323 1.22 -9.38 -19.47
C GLY A 323 0.20 -8.56 -20.26
N TYR A 324 -0.03 -8.92 -21.53
CA TYR A 324 -1.05 -8.29 -22.37
C TYR A 324 -2.11 -9.30 -22.82
N SER A 325 -3.37 -8.98 -22.55
CA SER A 325 -4.51 -9.81 -22.92
C SER A 325 -5.54 -9.01 -23.74
N ASP A 326 -5.85 -9.48 -24.96
CA ASP A 326 -6.91 -8.89 -25.79
C ASP A 326 -8.24 -9.61 -25.53
N PHE A 327 -9.07 -9.01 -24.67
CA PHE A 327 -10.44 -9.44 -24.36
C PHE A 327 -11.49 -8.64 -25.14
N THR A 328 -11.18 -8.09 -26.32
CA THR A 328 -12.15 -7.33 -27.13
C THR A 328 -13.41 -8.11 -27.54
N CYS A 329 -13.43 -9.42 -27.32
CA CYS A 329 -14.65 -10.22 -27.37
C CYS A 329 -15.66 -9.95 -26.25
N GLN A 330 -15.20 -9.49 -25.10
CA GLN A 330 -16.03 -9.02 -24.00
C GLN A 330 -16.45 -7.60 -24.32
N GLN A 331 -17.74 -7.43 -24.59
CA GLN A 331 -18.30 -6.15 -25.01
C GLN A 331 -19.36 -5.65 -24.04
N THR A 332 -19.48 -4.34 -23.98
CA THR A 332 -20.54 -3.65 -23.27
C THR A 332 -21.17 -2.59 -24.16
N THR A 333 -22.45 -2.31 -23.93
CA THR A 333 -23.13 -1.18 -24.56
C THR A 333 -23.37 -0.10 -23.52
N VAL A 334 -22.89 1.10 -23.80
CA VAL A 334 -23.04 2.28 -22.96
C VAL A 334 -23.75 3.38 -23.75
N PHE A 335 -24.31 4.34 -23.03
CA PHE A 335 -24.98 5.49 -23.61
C PHE A 335 -24.06 6.71 -23.56
N GLU A 336 -23.99 7.47 -24.66
CA GLU A 336 -23.28 8.75 -24.67
C GLU A 336 -23.79 9.65 -23.53
N GLY A 337 -22.89 10.33 -22.85
CA GLY A 337 -23.24 11.21 -21.75
C GLY A 337 -23.66 10.56 -20.44
N ALA A 338 -23.82 9.24 -20.41
CA ALA A 338 -24.06 8.51 -19.18
C ALA A 338 -22.74 8.25 -18.44
N SER A 339 -22.86 8.02 -17.13
CA SER A 339 -21.74 7.73 -16.25
C SER A 339 -21.82 6.29 -15.75
N TYR A 340 -20.70 5.58 -15.80
CA TYR A 340 -20.58 4.17 -15.39
C TYR A 340 -19.45 4.00 -14.40
N THR A 341 -19.59 3.07 -13.46
CA THR A 341 -18.48 2.70 -12.57
C THR A 341 -17.55 1.73 -13.29
N LEU A 342 -16.26 2.07 -13.34
CA LEU A 342 -15.17 1.15 -13.64
C LEU A 342 -14.54 0.71 -12.33
N SER A 343 -14.45 -0.60 -12.10
CA SER A 343 -13.75 -1.19 -10.96
C SER A 343 -12.66 -2.12 -11.45
N ILE A 344 -11.46 -1.99 -10.86
CA ILE A 344 -10.28 -2.77 -11.20
C ILE A 344 -9.77 -3.44 -9.92
N GLY A 345 -9.65 -4.77 -9.97
CA GLY A 345 -9.16 -5.61 -8.88
C GLY A 345 -7.72 -6.07 -9.10
N SER A 346 -7.00 -6.32 -8.01
CA SER A 346 -5.68 -6.94 -8.00
C SER A 346 -5.50 -7.87 -6.79
N SER A 347 -4.59 -8.83 -6.92
CA SER A 347 -4.11 -9.69 -5.83
C SER A 347 -2.77 -9.23 -5.24
N ALA A 348 -2.26 -8.07 -5.65
CA ALA A 348 -0.97 -7.55 -5.20
C ALA A 348 -0.93 -7.32 -3.68
N GLN A 349 0.25 -7.55 -3.09
CA GLN A 349 0.49 -7.28 -1.66
C GLN A 349 0.83 -5.81 -1.37
N SER A 350 1.05 -5.01 -2.42
CA SER A 350 1.30 -3.57 -2.35
C SER A 350 0.52 -2.83 -3.43
N THR A 351 0.61 -1.51 -3.37
CA THR A 351 -0.13 -0.59 -4.22
C THR A 351 0.37 -0.55 -5.67
N GLN A 352 -0.50 -0.12 -6.59
CA GLN A 352 -0.28 -0.02 -8.03
C GLN A 352 -0.81 1.31 -8.58
N ASN A 353 -0.32 1.68 -9.75
CA ASN A 353 -0.84 2.75 -10.59
C ASN A 353 -1.74 2.15 -11.68
N TYR A 354 -2.92 2.73 -11.88
CA TYR A 354 -3.92 2.30 -12.85
C TYR A 354 -4.24 3.41 -13.84
N ALA A 355 -4.52 3.03 -15.07
CA ALA A 355 -5.08 3.92 -16.08
C ALA A 355 -5.99 3.16 -17.04
N ALA A 356 -7.01 3.84 -17.57
CA ALA A 356 -7.84 3.29 -18.64
C ALA A 356 -8.18 4.33 -19.71
N TRP A 357 -8.33 3.85 -20.94
CA TRP A 357 -8.63 4.65 -22.12
C TRP A 357 -9.75 4.00 -22.93
N ILE A 358 -10.55 4.82 -23.60
CA ILE A 358 -11.51 4.38 -24.62
C ILE A 358 -11.26 5.18 -25.89
N ASP A 359 -10.98 4.51 -27.00
CA ASP A 359 -10.76 5.09 -28.33
C ASP A 359 -12.09 5.63 -28.89
N PHE A 360 -12.46 6.85 -28.46
CA PHE A 360 -13.76 7.43 -28.76
C PHE A 360 -13.90 7.86 -30.22
N ASN A 361 -12.79 8.23 -30.88
CA ASN A 361 -12.80 8.65 -32.29
C ASN A 361 -12.61 7.45 -33.25
N ASN A 362 -12.35 6.26 -32.71
CA ASN A 362 -12.15 5.00 -33.42
C ASN A 362 -11.05 5.12 -34.49
N ASP A 363 -9.87 5.64 -34.10
CA ASP A 363 -8.71 5.78 -34.98
C ASP A 363 -7.55 4.80 -34.67
N GLY A 364 -7.68 4.02 -33.60
CA GLY A 364 -6.69 3.05 -33.13
C GLY A 364 -5.59 3.64 -32.25
N VAL A 365 -5.63 4.94 -31.91
CA VAL A 365 -4.59 5.63 -31.13
C VAL A 365 -5.17 6.22 -29.85
N PHE A 366 -4.85 5.61 -28.71
CA PHE A 366 -5.25 6.13 -27.40
C PHE A 366 -4.58 7.47 -27.05
N ASN A 367 -5.36 8.55 -26.96
CA ASN A 367 -4.91 9.88 -26.60
C ASN A 367 -5.08 10.18 -25.10
N ASN A 368 -3.98 10.51 -24.41
CA ASN A 368 -3.98 10.80 -22.97
C ASN A 368 -4.80 12.02 -22.54
N THR A 369 -5.15 12.91 -23.46
CA THR A 369 -5.92 14.13 -23.19
C THR A 369 -7.41 13.95 -23.46
N THR A 370 -7.78 13.24 -24.53
CA THR A 370 -9.18 13.14 -24.97
C THR A 370 -9.84 11.80 -24.68
N GLU A 371 -9.05 10.74 -24.44
CA GLU A 371 -9.55 9.36 -24.38
C GLU A 371 -9.19 8.64 -23.10
N ARG A 372 -8.34 9.23 -22.27
CA ARG A 372 -8.10 8.71 -20.92
C ARG A 372 -9.31 8.98 -20.05
N VAL A 373 -9.97 7.90 -19.64
CA VAL A 373 -11.23 7.95 -18.89
C VAL A 373 -11.05 7.72 -17.39
N PHE A 374 -9.92 7.15 -16.99
CA PHE A 374 -9.67 6.79 -15.59
C PHE A 374 -8.19 6.78 -15.26
N THR A 375 -7.83 7.23 -14.05
CA THR A 375 -6.50 7.10 -13.46
C THR A 375 -6.62 6.95 -11.94
N ALA A 376 -5.80 6.08 -11.34
CA ALA A 376 -5.64 6.00 -9.90
C ALA A 376 -4.19 5.66 -9.56
N THR A 377 -3.60 6.30 -8.56
CA THR A 377 -2.20 6.07 -8.18
C THR A 377 -2.09 5.49 -6.78
N SER A 378 -1.11 4.62 -6.57
CA SER A 378 -0.83 3.96 -5.29
C SER A 378 -2.09 3.35 -4.64
N GLN A 379 -2.83 2.53 -5.38
CA GLN A 379 -4.03 1.81 -4.89
C GLN A 379 -3.86 0.29 -5.03
N ILE A 380 -4.47 -0.52 -4.14
CA ILE A 380 -4.51 -1.99 -4.32
C ILE A 380 -5.65 -2.37 -5.24
N ASN A 381 -6.87 -2.01 -4.87
CA ASN A 381 -8.05 -2.09 -5.73
C ASN A 381 -8.57 -0.68 -5.94
N THR A 382 -9.22 -0.41 -7.06
CA THR A 382 -9.73 0.93 -7.34
C THR A 382 -11.05 0.88 -8.07
N SER A 383 -11.85 1.93 -7.87
CA SER A 383 -13.09 2.12 -8.59
C SER A 383 -13.35 3.61 -8.79
N GLY A 384 -13.94 3.99 -9.91
CA GLY A 384 -14.38 5.36 -10.12
C GLY A 384 -15.34 5.51 -11.28
N SER A 385 -15.76 6.75 -11.47
CA SER A 385 -16.79 7.11 -12.44
C SER A 385 -16.16 7.42 -13.79
N VAL A 386 -16.66 6.78 -14.85
CA VAL A 386 -16.29 7.02 -16.25
C VAL A 386 -17.48 7.65 -16.96
N ILE A 387 -17.31 8.87 -17.44
CA ILE A 387 -18.32 9.60 -18.21
C ILE A 387 -18.06 9.37 -19.70
N ILE A 388 -19.08 8.92 -20.43
CA ILE A 388 -18.99 8.73 -21.88
C ILE A 388 -19.22 10.10 -22.56
N PRO A 389 -18.34 10.59 -23.45
CA PRO A 389 -18.52 11.89 -24.10
C PRO A 389 -19.61 11.86 -25.18
N THR A 390 -20.29 12.99 -25.40
CA THR A 390 -21.32 13.18 -26.44
C THR A 390 -20.78 13.35 -27.88
N GLY A 391 -19.49 13.14 -28.07
CA GLY A 391 -18.81 13.17 -29.37
C GLY A 391 -18.16 11.84 -29.76
N ALA A 392 -18.41 10.77 -29.00
CA ALA A 392 -17.90 9.45 -29.32
C ALA A 392 -18.52 8.90 -30.62
N THR A 393 -17.77 8.07 -31.34
CA THR A 393 -18.26 7.39 -32.53
C THR A 393 -19.36 6.41 -32.12
N LEU A 394 -20.58 6.68 -32.57
CA LEU A 394 -21.76 5.92 -32.15
C LEU A 394 -21.92 4.61 -32.93
N ASN A 395 -22.55 3.63 -32.28
CA ASN A 395 -22.93 2.32 -32.81
C ASN A 395 -21.77 1.58 -33.50
N THR A 396 -20.55 1.87 -33.07
CA THR A 396 -19.31 1.27 -33.57
C THR A 396 -18.58 0.66 -32.38
N PRO A 397 -18.01 -0.54 -32.52
CA PRO A 397 -17.13 -1.11 -31.50
C PRO A 397 -15.88 -0.27 -31.32
N LEU A 398 -15.71 0.28 -30.11
CA LEU A 398 -14.56 1.09 -29.71
C LEU A 398 -13.67 0.27 -28.79
N ARG A 399 -12.36 0.47 -28.89
CA ARG A 399 -11.41 -0.25 -28.02
C ARG A 399 -11.33 0.46 -26.67
N MET A 400 -11.45 -0.30 -25.59
CA MET A 400 -11.07 0.15 -24.25
C MET A 400 -9.79 -0.56 -23.84
N ARG A 401 -8.83 0.15 -23.26
CA ARG A 401 -7.64 -0.43 -22.63
C ARG A 401 -7.64 -0.12 -21.15
N VAL A 402 -7.35 -1.12 -20.32
CA VAL A 402 -7.12 -0.98 -18.88
C VAL A 402 -5.71 -1.45 -18.58
N SER A 403 -4.95 -0.67 -17.84
CA SER A 403 -3.57 -0.99 -17.49
C SER A 403 -3.32 -0.77 -16.00
N ALA A 404 -2.53 -1.65 -15.40
CA ALA A 404 -2.01 -1.56 -14.05
C ALA A 404 -0.49 -1.71 -14.10
N ASP A 405 0.23 -0.96 -13.27
CA ASP A 405 1.68 -1.13 -13.08
C ASP A 405 2.08 -0.84 -11.63
N TYR A 406 3.28 -1.27 -11.25
CA TYR A 406 3.85 -1.05 -9.93
C TYR A 406 3.86 0.43 -9.54
N ASP A 407 3.56 0.76 -8.28
CA ASP A 407 3.34 2.14 -7.85
C ASP A 407 4.61 3.03 -7.86
N PHE A 408 5.79 2.43 -7.72
CA PHE A 408 7.07 3.14 -7.89
C PHE A 408 7.46 3.37 -9.36
N SER A 409 6.77 2.71 -10.29
CA SER A 409 6.91 2.96 -11.72
C SER A 409 6.10 4.18 -12.13
N VAL A 410 6.39 4.73 -13.31
CA VAL A 410 5.59 5.83 -13.85
C VAL A 410 4.15 5.36 -14.10
N ALA A 411 3.18 6.25 -13.95
CA ALA A 411 1.78 5.90 -14.24
C ALA A 411 1.65 5.33 -15.66
N PRO A 412 0.91 4.23 -15.87
CA PRO A 412 0.81 3.58 -17.16
C PRO A 412 0.40 4.56 -18.26
N THR A 413 1.07 4.48 -19.40
CA THR A 413 0.59 5.09 -20.65
C THR A 413 0.04 3.99 -21.56
N PRO A 414 -0.73 4.32 -22.62
CA PRO A 414 -1.33 3.28 -23.46
C PRO A 414 -0.32 2.33 -24.10
N CYS A 415 0.91 2.78 -24.35
CA CYS A 415 1.90 2.07 -25.19
C CYS A 415 3.21 1.72 -24.48
N THR A 416 3.47 2.25 -23.29
CA THR A 416 4.72 1.97 -22.58
C THR A 416 4.70 0.58 -21.97
N ASP A 417 5.81 -0.14 -22.11
CA ASP A 417 6.02 -1.39 -21.39
C ASP A 417 5.86 -1.18 -19.87
N LEU A 418 5.31 -2.19 -19.21
CA LEU A 418 4.93 -2.19 -17.81
C LEU A 418 6.00 -2.97 -17.02
N ASP A 419 6.42 -2.48 -15.86
CA ASP A 419 7.49 -3.12 -15.08
C ASP A 419 7.01 -4.44 -14.46
N PHE A 420 5.94 -4.38 -13.65
CA PHE A 420 5.33 -5.56 -13.01
C PHE A 420 3.83 -5.70 -13.33
N GLY A 421 3.37 -4.95 -14.32
CA GLY A 421 1.98 -4.71 -14.61
C GLY A 421 1.29 -5.67 -15.57
N GLN A 422 0.08 -5.28 -15.96
CA GLN A 422 -0.72 -5.96 -16.99
C GLN A 422 -1.55 -4.94 -17.77
N ALA A 423 -1.81 -5.22 -19.04
CA ALA A 423 -2.76 -4.48 -19.86
C ALA A 423 -3.81 -5.40 -20.47
N GLU A 424 -5.04 -4.94 -20.48
CA GLU A 424 -6.20 -5.67 -20.99
C GLU A 424 -7.03 -4.80 -21.91
N ASP A 425 -7.39 -5.32 -23.08
CA ASP A 425 -8.26 -4.63 -24.04
C ASP A 425 -9.67 -5.22 -24.05
N TYR A 426 -10.69 -4.37 -24.20
CA TYR A 426 -12.12 -4.69 -24.19
C TYR A 426 -12.86 -3.93 -25.28
N THR A 427 -14.13 -4.27 -25.53
CA THR A 427 -14.97 -3.55 -26.48
C THR A 427 -16.06 -2.73 -25.79
N VAL A 428 -16.18 -1.46 -26.18
CA VAL A 428 -17.25 -0.56 -25.74
C VAL A 428 -18.02 -0.08 -26.96
N ILE A 429 -19.33 -0.32 -26.99
CA ILE A 429 -20.21 0.24 -28.02
C ILE A 429 -20.96 1.42 -27.40
N VAL A 430 -20.68 2.62 -27.88
CA VAL A 430 -21.40 3.82 -27.45
C VAL A 430 -22.65 3.97 -28.32
N THR A 431 -23.81 4.08 -27.67
CA THR A 431 -25.10 4.30 -28.33
C THR A 431 -25.65 5.66 -27.94
N GLN A 432 -26.51 6.21 -28.81
CA GLN A 432 -27.17 7.47 -28.53
C GLN A 432 -28.05 7.35 -27.27
N ASN A 433 -27.94 8.32 -26.38
CA ASN A 433 -28.75 8.38 -25.16
C ASN A 433 -30.06 9.12 -25.46
N PHE A 434 -31.18 8.42 -25.33
CA PHE A 434 -32.52 9.00 -25.50
C PHE A 434 -33.20 9.35 -24.17
N ASN A 435 -32.50 9.21 -23.04
CA ASN A 435 -33.05 9.51 -21.74
C ASN A 435 -32.94 11.00 -21.42
N ALA A 436 -33.97 11.54 -20.77
CA ALA A 436 -33.87 12.84 -20.13
C ALA A 436 -32.85 12.79 -18.97
N PRO A 437 -32.29 13.93 -18.54
CA PRO A 437 -31.37 14.00 -17.40
C PRO A 437 -31.99 13.42 -16.13
N ILE A 438 -31.15 13.02 -15.18
CA ILE A 438 -31.56 12.78 -13.79
C ILE A 438 -30.82 13.83 -12.95
N ALA A 439 -31.54 14.82 -12.43
CA ALA A 439 -30.95 15.99 -11.82
C ALA A 439 -30.40 15.67 -10.41
N ALA A 440 -29.14 16.01 -10.16
CA ALA A 440 -28.49 15.85 -8.86
C ALA A 440 -27.43 16.93 -8.65
N PHE A 441 -27.22 17.35 -7.40
CA PHE A 441 -26.13 18.27 -7.07
C PHE A 441 -25.67 18.16 -5.61
N THR A 442 -24.46 18.63 -5.35
CA THR A 442 -23.91 18.86 -4.00
C THR A 442 -23.57 20.33 -3.80
N PHE A 443 -23.38 20.75 -2.55
CA PHE A 443 -23.07 22.14 -2.22
C PHE A 443 -22.33 22.26 -0.88
N SER A 444 -21.56 23.34 -0.73
CA SER A 444 -20.81 23.64 0.49
C SER A 444 -20.48 25.14 0.57
N PRO A 445 -20.42 25.75 1.77
CA PRO A 445 -20.75 25.18 3.09
C PRO A 445 -22.26 25.20 3.39
N ASN A 446 -22.71 24.38 4.36
CA ASN A 446 -24.08 24.40 4.88
C ASN A 446 -24.11 24.06 6.39
N PRO A 447 -24.53 24.98 7.28
CA PRO A 447 -24.96 26.36 7.01
C PRO A 447 -23.81 27.24 6.52
N SER A 448 -24.13 28.36 5.84
CA SER A 448 -23.15 29.40 5.46
C SER A 448 -23.33 30.66 6.31
N CYS A 449 -22.25 31.10 6.95
CA CYS A 449 -22.21 32.36 7.70
C CYS A 449 -21.68 33.54 6.89
N SER A 450 -21.06 33.31 5.74
CA SER A 450 -20.62 34.37 4.82
C SER A 450 -21.70 34.76 3.80
N GLY A 451 -22.84 34.08 3.85
CA GLY A 451 -23.89 34.17 2.82
C GLY A 451 -23.53 33.46 1.51
N THR A 452 -22.28 33.04 1.29
CA THR A 452 -21.87 32.42 0.02
C THR A 452 -21.88 30.90 0.08
N VAL A 453 -22.42 30.26 -0.96
CA VAL A 453 -22.47 28.80 -1.14
C VAL A 453 -22.11 28.45 -2.58
N CYS A 454 -21.27 27.44 -2.77
CA CYS A 454 -20.90 26.91 -4.09
C CYS A 454 -21.59 25.58 -4.35
N PHE A 455 -22.06 25.39 -5.58
CA PHE A 455 -22.85 24.24 -6.03
C PHE A 455 -22.09 23.46 -7.11
N ILE A 456 -22.16 22.13 -7.05
CA ILE A 456 -21.53 21.21 -8.00
C ILE A 456 -22.61 20.30 -8.58
N ASP A 457 -22.76 20.34 -9.91
CA ASP A 457 -23.65 19.46 -10.65
C ASP A 457 -23.18 17.99 -10.59
N GLN A 458 -24.11 17.08 -10.36
CA GLN A 458 -23.93 15.62 -10.38
C GLN A 458 -24.97 14.93 -11.27
N SER A 459 -25.66 15.70 -12.13
CA SER A 459 -26.75 15.19 -12.94
C SER A 459 -26.28 14.14 -13.96
N GLN A 460 -27.10 13.13 -14.22
CA GLN A 460 -26.81 12.03 -15.15
C GLN A 460 -27.47 12.24 -16.52
N ASN A 461 -27.14 11.37 -17.49
CA ASN A 461 -27.63 11.38 -18.88
C ASN A 461 -27.28 12.65 -19.68
N ALA A 462 -26.03 13.13 -19.57
CA ALA A 462 -25.49 14.33 -20.23
C ALA A 462 -26.47 15.51 -20.36
N PRO A 463 -26.74 16.23 -19.27
CA PRO A 463 -27.32 17.55 -19.40
C PRO A 463 -26.45 18.43 -20.29
N THR A 464 -27.08 19.18 -21.19
CA THR A 464 -26.43 20.18 -22.05
C THR A 464 -26.71 21.60 -21.59
N SER A 465 -27.58 21.78 -20.60
CA SER A 465 -27.92 23.07 -20.00
C SER A 465 -28.43 22.92 -18.58
N TRP A 466 -28.14 23.92 -17.75
CA TRP A 466 -28.50 23.97 -16.33
C TRP A 466 -29.28 25.27 -16.08
N ALA A 467 -30.30 25.18 -15.24
CA ALA A 467 -31.01 26.34 -14.73
C ALA A 467 -31.13 26.21 -13.21
N TRP A 468 -30.44 27.11 -12.51
CA TRP A 468 -30.45 27.21 -11.05
C TRP A 468 -31.42 28.28 -10.61
N ASN A 469 -32.21 28.00 -9.58
CA ASN A 469 -32.96 28.98 -8.81
C ASN A 469 -32.52 28.86 -7.35
N PHE A 470 -31.93 29.92 -6.80
CA PHE A 470 -31.37 29.89 -5.46
C PHE A 470 -32.42 30.11 -4.35
N GLY A 471 -33.68 30.35 -4.70
CA GLY A 471 -34.76 30.52 -3.72
C GLY A 471 -34.89 31.95 -3.16
N ASP A 472 -34.09 32.89 -3.65
CA ASP A 472 -34.09 34.31 -3.26
C ASP A 472 -34.36 35.27 -4.45
N ALA A 473 -35.04 34.75 -5.48
CA ALA A 473 -35.30 35.41 -6.76
C ALA A 473 -34.07 35.61 -7.68
N SER A 474 -32.91 35.06 -7.32
CA SER A 474 -31.75 34.99 -8.21
C SER A 474 -31.60 33.61 -8.87
N SER A 475 -30.83 33.56 -9.97
CA SER A 475 -30.68 32.36 -10.81
C SER A 475 -29.32 32.31 -11.49
N SER A 476 -28.91 31.12 -11.97
CA SER A 476 -27.71 30.92 -12.79
C SER A 476 -27.92 29.88 -13.87
N THR A 477 -27.13 29.94 -14.94
CA THR A 477 -27.06 28.93 -16.01
C THR A 477 -25.71 28.24 -16.11
N GLN A 478 -24.78 28.54 -15.19
CA GLN A 478 -23.49 27.85 -15.12
C GLN A 478 -23.71 26.43 -14.59
N GLN A 479 -22.86 25.48 -15.01
CA GLN A 479 -22.92 24.11 -14.48
C GLN A 479 -22.64 24.09 -12.97
N ASN A 480 -21.58 24.78 -12.51
CA ASN A 480 -21.16 24.81 -11.11
C ASN A 480 -21.06 26.25 -10.59
N PRO A 481 -22.19 26.91 -10.26
CA PRO A 481 -22.18 28.30 -9.78
C PRO A 481 -21.84 28.42 -8.29
N CYS A 482 -21.37 29.60 -7.87
CA CYS A 482 -21.44 30.05 -6.48
C CYS A 482 -22.43 31.21 -6.37
N HIS A 483 -23.17 31.28 -5.25
CA HIS A 483 -24.18 32.31 -5.00
C HIS A 483 -24.04 32.89 -3.59
N THR A 484 -24.30 34.19 -3.45
CA THR A 484 -24.24 34.94 -2.17
C THR A 484 -25.62 35.46 -1.80
N TYR A 485 -26.16 34.97 -0.69
CA TYR A 485 -27.45 35.40 -0.13
C TYR A 485 -27.29 36.66 0.71
N ALA A 486 -28.22 37.61 0.55
CA ALA A 486 -28.18 38.91 1.22
C ALA A 486 -28.74 38.91 2.66
N SER A 487 -29.40 37.83 3.09
CA SER A 487 -30.08 37.76 4.38
C SER A 487 -30.08 36.34 4.94
N ASP A 488 -30.30 36.24 6.25
CA ASP A 488 -30.42 34.96 6.94
C ASP A 488 -31.74 34.27 6.57
N GLY A 489 -31.69 32.95 6.48
CA GLY A 489 -32.87 32.16 6.12
C GLY A 489 -32.54 30.76 5.65
N VAL A 490 -33.59 29.99 5.41
CA VAL A 490 -33.51 28.69 4.74
C VAL A 490 -34.05 28.86 3.33
N TYR A 491 -33.20 28.58 2.34
CA TYR A 491 -33.49 28.76 0.92
C TYR A 491 -33.59 27.41 0.22
N ASN A 492 -34.68 27.21 -0.54
CA ASN A 492 -34.87 26.02 -1.35
C ASN A 492 -34.20 26.22 -2.72
N VAL A 493 -33.01 25.68 -2.88
CA VAL A 493 -32.24 25.75 -4.14
C VAL A 493 -32.71 24.65 -5.07
N THR A 494 -33.07 25.04 -6.30
CA THR A 494 -33.54 24.13 -7.34
C THR A 494 -32.59 24.13 -8.52
N LEU A 495 -32.21 22.94 -8.99
CA LEU A 495 -31.51 22.70 -10.25
C LEU A 495 -32.46 22.02 -11.24
N ILE A 496 -32.58 22.59 -12.44
CA ILE A 496 -33.16 21.94 -13.61
C ILE A 496 -32.04 21.60 -14.59
N ALA A 497 -31.84 20.32 -14.84
CA ALA A 497 -30.85 19.82 -15.81
C ALA A 497 -31.59 19.39 -17.08
N THR A 498 -31.16 19.88 -18.25
CA THR A 498 -31.87 19.67 -19.52
C THR A 498 -30.94 19.16 -20.62
N ASN A 499 -31.40 18.20 -21.42
CA ASN A 499 -30.79 17.76 -22.67
C ASN A 499 -31.84 17.74 -23.81
N ALA A 500 -31.48 17.27 -25.00
CA ALA A 500 -32.39 17.23 -26.15
C ALA A 500 -33.63 16.32 -25.95
N ASN A 501 -33.58 15.38 -25.00
CA ASN A 501 -34.63 14.41 -24.73
C ASN A 501 -35.58 14.85 -23.61
N GLY A 502 -35.25 15.89 -22.84
CA GLY A 502 -36.09 16.42 -21.77
C GLY A 502 -35.30 17.09 -20.66
N SER A 503 -35.97 17.26 -19.52
CA SER A 503 -35.40 17.90 -18.33
C SER A 503 -35.83 17.17 -17.06
N ASP A 504 -34.99 17.21 -16.04
CA ASP A 504 -35.34 16.77 -14.69
C ASP A 504 -34.99 17.85 -13.66
N THR A 505 -35.61 17.78 -12.48
CA THR A 505 -35.54 18.82 -11.45
C THR A 505 -35.27 18.24 -10.08
N ILE A 506 -34.35 18.86 -9.34
CA ILE A 506 -34.10 18.55 -7.93
C ILE A 506 -34.06 19.82 -7.09
N THR A 507 -34.62 19.75 -5.88
CA THR A 507 -34.63 20.85 -4.90
C THR A 507 -34.03 20.40 -3.58
N GLN A 508 -33.10 21.18 -3.03
CA GLN A 508 -32.49 20.96 -1.71
C GLN A 508 -32.44 22.26 -0.90
N ALA A 509 -32.46 22.16 0.42
CA ALA A 509 -32.45 23.32 1.32
C ALA A 509 -31.03 23.73 1.75
N VAL A 510 -30.76 25.03 1.69
CA VAL A 510 -29.53 25.68 2.15
C VAL A 510 -29.86 26.61 3.30
N THR A 511 -29.08 26.58 4.37
CA THR A 511 -29.27 27.48 5.53
C THR A 511 -28.21 28.58 5.55
N ILE A 512 -28.64 29.83 5.65
CA ILE A 512 -27.80 31.03 5.74
C ILE A 512 -27.99 31.68 7.11
N THR A 513 -26.88 31.94 7.81
CA THR A 513 -26.89 32.50 9.17
C THR A 513 -25.72 33.47 9.36
N THR A 514 -25.80 34.64 8.75
CA THR A 514 -24.84 35.75 8.88
C THR A 514 -24.79 36.33 10.29
N ALA A 515 -25.84 36.17 11.11
CA ALA A 515 -25.78 36.52 12.53
C ALA A 515 -24.66 35.76 13.30
N ASN A 516 -24.25 34.60 12.81
CA ASN A 516 -23.17 33.80 13.38
C ASN A 516 -21.81 34.09 12.73
N GLN A 517 -21.70 35.13 11.88
CA GLN A 517 -20.46 35.47 11.20
C GLN A 517 -19.40 35.92 12.20
N VAL A 518 -18.33 35.15 12.29
CA VAL A 518 -17.11 35.50 13.00
C VAL A 518 -16.24 36.35 12.08
N LEU A 519 -15.61 37.41 12.60
CA LEU A 519 -14.67 38.23 11.83
C LEU A 519 -13.57 37.34 11.21
N ALA A 520 -13.21 37.63 9.96
CA ALA A 520 -12.16 36.89 9.27
C ALA A 520 -10.79 37.17 9.95
N PRO A 521 -9.94 36.14 10.11
CA PRO A 521 -8.63 36.35 10.68
C PRO A 521 -7.75 37.06 9.65
N SER A 522 -6.78 37.83 10.13
CA SER A 522 -5.76 38.51 9.33
C SER A 522 -4.85 37.56 8.56
N CYS A 523 -4.90 36.26 8.88
CA CYS A 523 -4.06 35.22 8.31
C CYS A 523 -4.72 33.83 8.39
N THR A 524 -4.39 32.96 7.42
CA THR A 524 -4.73 31.54 7.38
C THR A 524 -3.44 30.72 7.25
N PRO A 525 -2.88 30.22 8.38
CA PRO A 525 -1.70 29.37 8.36
C PRO A 525 -1.87 28.16 7.45
N SER A 526 -0.79 27.70 6.81
CA SER A 526 -0.77 26.45 6.04
C SER A 526 0.08 25.40 6.74
N THR A 527 -0.19 24.13 6.46
CA THR A 527 0.68 23.01 6.83
C THR A 527 1.67 22.73 5.69
N LEU A 528 2.97 22.75 5.97
CA LEU A 528 4.03 22.68 4.96
C LEU A 528 4.33 21.24 4.51
N ALA A 529 4.14 20.26 5.39
CA ALA A 529 4.29 18.85 5.09
C ALA A 529 3.42 17.99 6.02
N TYR A 530 3.10 16.76 5.61
CA TYR A 530 2.29 15.84 6.40
C TYR A 530 3.13 14.65 6.83
N CYS A 531 3.19 14.34 8.13
CA CYS A 531 3.97 13.22 8.64
C CYS A 531 3.43 12.63 9.93
N CYS A 532 3.52 11.30 10.00
CA CYS A 532 3.81 10.51 11.20
C CYS A 532 3.04 10.80 12.50
N GLY A 533 1.79 11.28 12.44
CA GLY A 533 0.93 11.49 13.61
C GLY A 533 1.12 12.84 14.32
N TYR A 534 1.41 13.89 13.56
CA TYR A 534 1.24 15.29 13.98
C TYR A 534 -0.15 15.80 13.58
N GLY A 535 -0.69 16.79 14.31
CA GLY A 535 -2.02 17.36 14.06
C GLY A 535 -2.99 17.26 15.23
N ILE A 536 -4.21 17.76 15.01
CA ILE A 536 -5.31 17.80 15.97
C ILE A 536 -6.28 16.68 15.60
N LEU A 537 -6.71 15.90 16.59
CA LEU A 537 -7.70 14.84 16.45
C LEU A 537 -9.02 15.22 17.12
N ASN A 538 -8.96 16.03 18.17
CA ASN A 538 -10.15 16.53 18.84
C ASN A 538 -9.88 17.83 19.60
N VAL A 539 -10.81 18.78 19.50
CA VAL A 539 -10.89 19.93 20.40
C VAL A 539 -12.18 19.85 21.20
N ASN A 540 -12.07 19.90 22.52
CA ASN A 540 -13.20 19.99 23.44
C ASN A 540 -13.06 21.23 24.32
N PHE A 541 -14.03 22.15 24.18
CA PHE A 541 -14.08 23.42 24.89
C PHE A 541 -15.55 23.85 25.11
N ASN A 542 -16.01 23.78 26.35
CA ASN A 542 -17.43 24.00 26.71
C ASN A 542 -18.39 23.13 25.86
N THR A 543 -19.22 23.71 24.99
CA THR A 543 -20.10 22.93 24.09
C THR A 543 -19.45 22.54 22.76
N ILE A 544 -18.24 23.02 22.45
CA ILE A 544 -17.48 22.56 21.29
C ILE A 544 -16.91 21.18 21.61
N ASN A 545 -17.22 20.22 20.76
CA ASN A 545 -16.56 18.91 20.69
C ASN A 545 -16.46 18.55 19.21
N ASN A 546 -15.27 18.72 18.62
CA ASN A 546 -15.04 18.54 17.19
C ASN A 546 -13.91 17.54 16.96
N THR A 547 -14.16 16.53 16.14
CA THR A 547 -13.18 15.50 15.79
C THR A 547 -12.85 15.65 14.32
N THR A 548 -11.57 15.70 14.02
CA THR A 548 -11.01 15.87 12.68
C THR A 548 -10.02 14.73 12.41
N PRO A 549 -9.85 14.34 11.13
CA PRO A 549 -8.61 13.70 10.70
C PRO A 549 -7.40 14.56 11.11
N ASP A 550 -6.23 13.92 11.23
CA ASP A 550 -4.98 14.55 11.67
C ASP A 550 -4.47 15.68 10.74
N ALA A 551 -3.16 15.98 10.77
CA ALA A 551 -2.58 17.09 10.01
C ALA A 551 -2.87 17.10 8.50
N VAL A 552 -3.34 16.00 7.90
CA VAL A 552 -3.69 15.91 6.47
C VAL A 552 -4.68 17.00 6.03
N GLU A 553 -5.55 17.49 6.92
CA GLU A 553 -6.52 18.54 6.58
C GLU A 553 -5.94 19.97 6.61
N GLY A 554 -4.74 20.18 7.16
CA GLY A 554 -4.08 21.48 7.17
C GLY A 554 -4.82 22.55 8.00
N TYR A 555 -5.33 23.59 7.34
CA TYR A 555 -6.13 24.63 8.00
C TYR A 555 -7.63 24.39 7.81
N GLN A 556 -8.36 24.38 8.91
CA GLN A 556 -9.82 24.21 8.90
C GLN A 556 -10.51 25.36 9.64
N ASP A 557 -11.53 25.96 9.04
CA ASP A 557 -12.34 27.00 9.68
C ASP A 557 -13.72 26.47 10.03
N PHE A 558 -13.92 26.13 11.30
CA PHE A 558 -15.18 25.71 11.87
C PHE A 558 -15.91 26.85 12.59
N SER A 559 -15.44 28.09 12.47
CA SER A 559 -15.92 29.22 13.30
C SER A 559 -17.40 29.52 13.10
N CYS A 560 -17.97 29.15 11.96
CA CYS A 560 -19.38 29.33 11.64
C CYS A 560 -20.28 28.24 12.26
N ASN A 561 -19.88 26.97 12.11
CA ASN A 561 -20.72 25.81 12.43
C ASN A 561 -20.42 25.20 13.81
N LYS A 562 -19.29 25.56 14.43
CA LYS A 562 -18.87 25.12 15.76
C LYS A 562 -18.64 26.34 16.65
N GLN A 563 -19.73 26.77 17.29
CA GLN A 563 -19.69 27.89 18.24
C GLN A 563 -20.06 27.46 19.65
N THR A 564 -19.57 28.22 20.62
CA THR A 564 -19.89 28.05 22.04
C THR A 564 -20.19 29.39 22.68
N THR A 565 -21.02 29.39 23.72
CA THR A 565 -21.29 30.57 24.54
C THR A 565 -20.64 30.41 25.91
N VAL A 566 -19.82 31.38 26.28
CA VAL A 566 -19.11 31.42 27.56
C VAL A 566 -19.44 32.71 28.32
N THR A 567 -19.18 32.73 29.62
CA THR A 567 -19.41 33.88 30.49
C THR A 567 -18.09 34.50 30.89
N GLU A 568 -18.01 35.83 30.81
CA GLU A 568 -16.87 36.62 31.27
C GLU A 568 -16.50 36.30 32.73
N GLY A 569 -15.21 36.25 33.06
CA GLY A 569 -14.69 35.97 34.40
C GLY A 569 -14.75 34.51 34.85
N ASN A 570 -15.30 33.60 34.04
CA ASN A 570 -15.34 32.17 34.34
C ASN A 570 -14.17 31.42 33.69
N ASN A 571 -13.78 30.31 34.33
CA ASN A 571 -12.83 29.35 33.80
C ASN A 571 -13.56 28.21 33.08
N TYR A 572 -13.07 27.86 31.88
CA TYR A 572 -13.59 26.75 31.10
C TYR A 572 -12.48 25.74 30.82
N PRO A 573 -12.70 24.43 31.06
CA PRO A 573 -11.73 23.42 30.72
C PRO A 573 -11.59 23.32 29.19
N ILE A 574 -10.35 23.11 28.75
CA ILE A 574 -10.02 22.78 27.36
C ILE A 574 -9.21 21.49 27.34
N THR A 575 -9.53 20.59 26.42
CA THR A 575 -8.71 19.41 26.12
C THR A 575 -8.53 19.30 24.61
N ILE A 576 -7.29 19.10 24.17
CA ILE A 576 -6.94 18.94 22.77
C ILE A 576 -6.28 17.58 22.64
N ASN A 577 -6.85 16.69 21.84
CA ASN A 577 -6.25 15.39 21.53
C ASN A 577 -5.40 15.55 20.26
N THR A 578 -4.12 15.24 20.36
CA THR A 578 -3.13 15.32 19.27
C THR A 578 -2.54 13.93 18.93
N GLY A 579 -2.99 12.88 19.61
CA GLY A 579 -2.53 11.50 19.45
C GLY A 579 -1.51 11.04 20.50
N THR A 580 -1.09 9.78 20.43
CA THR A 580 -0.17 9.17 21.43
C THR A 580 1.27 9.02 20.95
N ASN A 581 1.57 9.38 19.70
CA ASN A 581 2.82 8.99 19.05
C ASN A 581 3.88 10.10 19.10
N ASN A 582 3.49 11.38 19.05
CA ASN A 582 4.41 12.51 19.19
C ASN A 582 3.86 13.58 20.13
N ALA A 583 4.73 14.11 20.98
CA ALA A 583 4.48 15.35 21.70
C ALA A 583 4.49 16.51 20.69
N GLN A 584 3.67 17.54 20.93
CA GLN A 584 3.50 18.65 20.01
C GLN A 584 3.52 19.99 20.76
N ASP A 585 3.81 21.06 20.04
CA ASP A 585 3.67 22.43 20.54
C ASP A 585 2.25 22.94 20.24
N THR A 586 1.37 22.94 21.23
CA THR A 586 -0.04 23.33 21.06
C THR A 586 -0.35 24.67 21.70
N ARG A 587 -1.06 25.54 20.98
CA ARG A 587 -1.43 26.90 21.41
C ARG A 587 -2.87 27.21 21.05
N VAL A 588 -3.52 28.03 21.89
CA VAL A 588 -4.87 28.53 21.64
C VAL A 588 -4.90 30.04 21.80
N TRP A 589 -5.51 30.71 20.83
CA TRP A 589 -5.79 32.13 20.87
C TRP A 589 -7.29 32.40 20.84
N ILE A 590 -7.74 33.46 21.49
CA ILE A 590 -9.09 34.02 21.34
C ILE A 590 -8.96 35.51 21.01
N ASP A 591 -9.49 35.93 19.87
CA ASP A 591 -9.56 37.32 19.43
C ASP A 591 -10.61 38.07 20.26
N PHE A 592 -10.20 38.59 21.41
CA PHE A 592 -11.11 39.19 22.38
C PHE A 592 -11.57 40.59 21.98
N ASN A 593 -10.79 41.30 21.17
CA ASN A 593 -11.11 42.66 20.73
C ASN A 593 -11.83 42.69 19.37
N ASN A 594 -11.98 41.54 18.71
CA ASN A 594 -12.63 41.34 17.42
C ASN A 594 -12.00 42.20 16.31
N ASP A 595 -10.67 42.23 16.21
CA ASP A 595 -9.93 42.95 15.17
C ASP A 595 -9.34 42.03 14.08
N GLY A 596 -9.46 40.71 14.25
CA GLY A 596 -8.96 39.69 13.33
C GLY A 596 -7.49 39.34 13.52
N VAL A 597 -6.77 39.96 14.45
CA VAL A 597 -5.34 39.73 14.71
C VAL A 597 -5.18 38.95 16.01
N PHE A 598 -4.36 37.89 16.02
CA PHE A 598 -4.07 37.14 17.24
C PHE A 598 -2.76 37.60 17.90
N ASN A 599 -2.88 38.33 19.00
CA ASN A 599 -1.78 38.89 19.77
C ASN A 599 -1.33 37.95 20.90
N ALA A 600 -0.02 37.66 20.96
CA ALA A 600 0.57 36.81 21.99
C ALA A 600 0.51 37.37 23.42
N THR A 601 0.31 38.68 23.62
CA THR A 601 0.29 39.30 24.96
C THR A 601 -1.07 39.15 25.66
N ASN A 602 -2.18 39.30 24.92
CA ASN A 602 -3.51 39.38 25.53
C ASN A 602 -4.48 38.29 25.05
N GLU A 603 -4.17 37.62 23.93
CA GLU A 603 -5.11 36.72 23.26
C GLU A 603 -4.62 35.28 23.21
N LEU A 604 -3.33 35.04 23.48
CA LEU A 604 -2.82 33.69 23.73
C LEU A 604 -3.32 33.20 25.09
N VAL A 605 -4.35 32.36 25.07
CA VAL A 605 -5.05 31.88 26.28
C VAL A 605 -4.58 30.50 26.75
N PHE A 606 -3.90 29.74 25.88
CA PHE A 606 -3.34 28.44 26.24
C PHE A 606 -2.04 28.19 25.46
N ASN A 607 -1.01 27.68 26.14
CA ASN A 607 0.29 27.38 25.56
C ASN A 607 0.90 26.15 26.24
N ALA A 608 0.97 25.03 25.52
CA ALA A 608 1.47 23.75 25.99
C ALA A 608 2.52 23.20 25.02
N PRO A 609 3.79 23.63 25.13
CA PRO A 609 4.87 23.10 24.31
C PRO A 609 5.21 21.65 24.70
N ASN A 610 5.69 20.87 23.74
CA ASN A 610 6.21 19.51 23.91
C ASN A 610 5.30 18.61 24.77
N THR A 611 4.01 18.59 24.46
CA THR A 611 3.00 17.87 25.26
C THR A 611 2.14 16.94 24.40
N PHE A 612 1.80 15.77 24.96
CA PHE A 612 0.78 14.87 24.39
C PHE A 612 -0.59 15.24 24.93
N ASN A 613 -1.57 15.33 24.04
CA ASN A 613 -2.98 15.54 24.40
C ASN A 613 -3.19 16.63 25.49
N PRO A 614 -2.71 17.86 25.25
CA PRO A 614 -2.68 18.87 26.30
C PRO A 614 -4.08 19.27 26.79
N SER A 615 -4.17 19.57 28.08
CA SER A 615 -5.40 20.02 28.74
C SER A 615 -5.12 21.15 29.72
N GLY A 616 -6.09 22.03 29.92
CA GLY A 616 -5.99 23.12 30.90
C GLY A 616 -7.32 23.82 31.13
N ASN A 617 -7.25 25.03 31.69
CA ASN A 617 -8.40 25.91 31.85
C ASN A 617 -8.11 27.25 31.16
N ILE A 618 -9.10 27.78 30.46
CA ILE A 618 -9.08 29.10 29.86
C ILE A 618 -9.97 30.02 30.70
N LEU A 619 -9.39 31.07 31.26
CA LEU A 619 -10.10 32.15 31.91
C LEU A 619 -10.59 33.13 30.85
N ILE A 620 -11.89 33.43 30.83
CA ILE A 620 -12.43 34.48 29.97
C ILE A 620 -12.18 35.83 30.66
N PRO A 621 -11.32 36.71 30.11
CA PRO A 621 -10.95 37.97 30.75
C PRO A 621 -12.10 38.96 30.74
N ALA A 622 -12.07 39.92 31.67
CA ALA A 622 -12.94 41.07 31.62
C ALA A 622 -12.54 42.03 30.48
N GLY A 623 -13.53 42.65 29.81
CA GLY A 623 -13.31 43.66 28.77
C GLY A 623 -13.28 43.12 27.32
N ALA A 624 -13.59 41.85 27.11
CA ALA A 624 -13.79 41.30 25.77
C ALA A 624 -15.06 41.86 25.10
N VAL A 625 -15.12 41.81 23.77
CA VAL A 625 -16.34 42.20 23.04
C VAL A 625 -17.48 41.21 23.36
N LEU A 626 -18.57 41.73 23.90
CA LEU A 626 -19.69 40.92 24.38
C LEU A 626 -20.76 40.68 23.31
N ASN A 627 -21.48 39.57 23.43
CA ASN A 627 -22.63 39.17 22.61
C ASN A 627 -22.37 39.21 21.09
N THR A 628 -21.12 39.04 20.69
CA THR A 628 -20.67 39.03 19.31
C THR A 628 -19.89 37.73 19.07
N PRO A 629 -20.06 37.03 17.93
CA PRO A 629 -19.22 35.89 17.58
C PRO A 629 -17.76 36.33 17.38
N LEU A 630 -16.88 35.85 18.25
CA LEU A 630 -15.43 36.04 18.20
C LEU A 630 -14.74 34.77 17.71
N ARG A 631 -13.45 34.88 17.37
CA ARG A 631 -12.66 33.76 16.84
C ARG A 631 -11.76 33.15 17.90
N MET A 632 -11.82 31.83 18.04
CA MET A 632 -10.83 31.03 18.75
C MET A 632 -10.00 30.24 17.74
N ARG A 633 -8.68 30.29 17.84
CA ARG A 633 -7.75 29.52 17.00
C ARG A 633 -7.01 28.50 17.84
N VAL A 634 -6.99 27.25 17.41
CA VAL A 634 -6.20 26.17 18.01
C VAL A 634 -5.15 25.74 16.99
N SER A 635 -3.88 25.74 17.38
CA SER A 635 -2.79 25.26 16.52
C SER A 635 -1.95 24.23 17.26
N SER A 636 -1.55 23.18 16.56
CA SER A 636 -0.62 22.17 17.07
C SER A 636 0.43 21.88 16.02
N ASP A 637 1.71 21.88 16.38
CA ASP A 637 2.82 21.66 15.44
C ASP A 637 3.94 20.82 16.07
N ILE A 638 4.93 20.44 15.25
CA ILE A 638 6.13 19.76 15.74
C ILE A 638 6.86 20.59 16.80
N VAL A 639 7.47 19.90 17.76
CA VAL A 639 8.23 20.52 18.86
C VAL A 639 9.39 21.36 18.34
N GLY A 640 9.50 22.57 18.88
CA GLY A 640 10.68 23.43 18.69
C GLY A 640 10.48 24.56 17.68
N THR A 641 9.29 24.69 17.08
CA THR A 641 8.95 25.81 16.20
C THR A 641 8.33 26.96 17.02
N PRO A 642 8.92 28.18 16.97
CA PRO A 642 8.27 29.35 17.53
C PRO A 642 7.02 29.67 16.71
N GLN A 643 5.83 29.42 17.24
CA GLN A 643 4.59 29.77 16.57
C GLN A 643 3.90 30.99 17.19
N ASN A 644 3.42 31.86 16.32
CA ASN A 644 2.35 32.82 16.63
C ASN A 644 1.04 32.38 15.94
N GLY A 645 -0.05 33.11 16.17
CA GLY A 645 -1.35 32.78 15.59
C GLY A 645 -1.40 32.78 14.05
N CYS A 646 -0.35 33.22 13.36
CA CYS A 646 -0.25 33.28 11.89
C CYS A 646 0.88 32.45 11.28
N THR A 647 1.67 31.72 12.08
CA THR A 647 2.82 30.97 11.58
C THR A 647 2.36 29.68 10.90
N ASN A 648 2.91 29.38 9.73
CA ASN A 648 2.67 28.09 9.07
C ASN A 648 3.19 26.93 9.93
N ASN A 649 2.47 25.82 9.94
CA ASN A 649 2.87 24.61 10.64
C ASN A 649 3.83 23.80 9.76
N ASP A 650 4.88 23.21 10.34
CA ASP A 650 5.75 22.32 9.59
C ASP A 650 5.06 20.98 9.31
N PHE A 651 4.54 20.34 10.37
CA PHE A 651 3.82 19.06 10.28
C PHE A 651 2.44 19.06 10.93
N GLY A 652 2.06 20.20 11.53
CA GLY A 652 0.89 20.37 12.35
C GLY A 652 -0.44 20.67 11.63
N GLN A 653 -1.40 21.15 12.41
CA GLN A 653 -2.74 21.54 11.95
C GLN A 653 -3.20 22.80 12.69
N THR A 654 -4.02 23.61 12.03
CA THR A 654 -4.67 24.78 12.65
C THR A 654 -6.17 24.71 12.42
N GLU A 655 -6.94 24.92 13.48
CA GLU A 655 -8.40 24.89 13.45
C GLU A 655 -8.97 26.16 14.10
N ASP A 656 -9.97 26.77 13.46
CA ASP A 656 -10.67 27.93 14.00
C ASP A 656 -12.11 27.59 14.42
N TYR A 657 -12.57 28.21 15.50
CA TYR A 657 -13.86 28.00 16.16
C TYR A 657 -14.50 29.34 16.56
N GLY A 658 -15.82 29.35 16.76
CA GLY A 658 -16.53 30.55 17.19
C GLY A 658 -16.80 30.57 18.70
N ILE A 659 -16.69 31.74 19.31
CA ILE A 659 -16.96 31.93 20.74
C ILE A 659 -17.78 33.20 20.95
N ILE A 660 -18.89 33.10 21.69
CA ILE A 660 -19.73 34.24 22.06
C ILE A 660 -19.57 34.46 23.57
N ILE A 661 -19.05 35.62 23.95
CA ILE A 661 -18.84 35.96 25.36
C ILE A 661 -20.04 36.74 25.87
N GLN A 662 -20.68 36.25 26.93
CA GLN A 662 -21.77 36.92 27.62
C GLN A 662 -21.28 37.63 28.88
N PRO A 663 -21.91 38.76 29.26
CA PRO A 663 -21.58 39.45 30.51
C PRO A 663 -21.81 38.53 31.71
N ASN A 664 -20.91 38.59 32.69
CA ASN A 664 -21.17 38.00 33.99
C ASN A 664 -22.24 38.82 34.71
N THR A 665 -23.29 38.17 35.23
CA THR A 665 -24.39 38.83 35.96
C THR A 665 -24.42 38.49 37.45
N LEU A 666 -23.38 37.81 37.94
CA LEU A 666 -23.24 37.41 39.33
C LEU A 666 -22.32 38.40 40.08
N PRO A 667 -22.55 38.65 41.37
CA PRO A 667 -21.59 39.38 42.20
C PRO A 667 -20.27 38.60 42.33
N PRO A 668 -19.12 39.27 42.57
CA PRO A 668 -17.83 38.62 42.75
C PRO A 668 -17.83 37.61 43.90
N VAL A 669 -16.93 36.62 43.86
CA VAL A 669 -16.60 35.80 45.05
C VAL A 669 -15.14 36.07 45.41
N ALA A 670 -14.91 36.65 46.58
CA ALA A 670 -13.61 37.16 46.99
C ALA A 670 -12.65 36.03 47.37
N ASN A 671 -11.44 36.03 46.81
CA ASN A 671 -10.37 35.09 47.19
C ASN A 671 -8.98 35.70 46.89
N PHE A 672 -7.96 35.33 47.66
CA PHE A 672 -6.60 35.79 47.40
C PHE A 672 -5.51 34.89 47.98
N SER A 673 -4.27 35.12 47.54
CA SER A 673 -3.05 34.60 48.15
C SER A 673 -2.00 35.70 48.36
N GLY A 674 -1.00 35.42 49.19
CA GLY A 674 0.14 36.29 49.46
C GLY A 674 1.42 35.47 49.64
N THR A 675 2.52 35.94 49.05
CA THR A 675 3.83 35.26 49.12
C THR A 675 4.99 36.25 49.29
N PRO A 676 5.94 36.00 50.22
CA PRO A 676 5.90 34.97 51.27
C PRO A 676 4.82 35.27 52.34
N THR A 677 4.44 34.30 53.17
CA THR A 677 3.54 34.55 54.32
C THR A 677 4.29 34.86 55.62
N THR A 678 5.60 34.58 55.67
CA THR A 678 6.48 34.91 56.80
C THR A 678 7.78 35.52 56.29
N THR A 679 8.18 36.67 56.81
CA THR A 679 9.43 37.36 56.44
C THR A 679 9.87 38.33 57.53
N CYS A 680 11.09 38.84 57.45
CA CYS A 680 11.56 39.96 58.30
C CYS A 680 11.55 41.30 57.55
N SER A 681 11.88 41.31 56.24
CA SER A 681 12.08 42.56 55.50
C SER A 681 11.67 42.53 54.03
N ALA A 682 11.27 41.37 53.50
CA ALA A 682 10.84 41.28 52.10
C ALA A 682 9.40 41.81 51.94
N PRO A 683 9.07 42.53 50.86
CA PRO A 683 7.68 42.86 50.56
C PRO A 683 6.88 41.58 50.22
N ILE A 684 5.63 41.55 50.66
CA ILE A 684 4.66 40.50 50.36
C ILE A 684 3.99 40.83 49.03
N GLN A 685 4.00 39.89 48.08
CA GLN A 685 3.23 39.99 46.84
C GLN A 685 1.86 39.34 47.05
N PHE A 686 0.79 40.13 46.89
CA PHE A 686 -0.58 39.63 46.93
C PHE A 686 -1.10 39.38 45.52
N THR A 687 -1.83 38.28 45.37
CA THR A 687 -2.49 37.88 44.11
C THR A 687 -3.98 37.74 44.34
N ASP A 688 -4.78 38.46 43.56
CA ASP A 688 -6.23 38.27 43.51
C ASP A 688 -6.58 36.95 42.84
N LEU A 689 -7.46 36.18 43.48
CA LEU A 689 -8.00 34.90 42.99
C LEU A 689 -9.53 34.93 42.92
N SER A 690 -10.13 36.11 43.01
CA SER A 690 -11.57 36.30 43.04
C SER A 690 -12.23 35.91 41.71
N THR A 691 -13.44 35.38 41.76
CA THR A 691 -14.21 34.96 40.58
C THR A 691 -15.35 35.94 40.25
N ASN A 692 -16.05 35.69 39.14
CA ASN A 692 -17.14 36.52 38.60
C ASN A 692 -16.73 37.95 38.20
N ALA A 693 -15.57 38.08 37.53
CA ALA A 693 -15.11 39.32 36.89
C ALA A 693 -15.18 40.57 37.81
N PRO A 694 -14.40 40.63 38.89
CA PRO A 694 -14.30 41.84 39.70
C PRO A 694 -13.75 43.02 38.88
N THR A 695 -14.33 44.21 39.06
CA THR A 695 -13.92 45.44 38.36
C THR A 695 -13.22 46.45 39.28
N SER A 696 -13.24 46.23 40.59
CA SER A 696 -12.51 47.06 41.56
C SER A 696 -12.12 46.26 42.81
N TRP A 697 -10.96 46.58 43.38
CA TRP A 697 -10.37 45.93 44.54
C TRP A 697 -10.12 46.95 45.65
N LEU A 698 -10.26 46.52 46.90
CA LEU A 698 -9.81 47.26 48.07
C LEU A 698 -9.20 46.28 49.08
N TRP A 699 -7.89 46.42 49.26
CA TRP A 699 -7.10 45.65 50.21
C TRP A 699 -6.95 46.37 51.52
N TYR A 700 -7.01 45.65 52.62
CA TYR A 700 -6.59 46.08 53.94
C TYR A 700 -5.53 45.12 54.46
N PHE A 701 -4.33 45.63 54.73
CA PHE A 701 -3.18 44.81 55.12
C PHE A 701 -3.11 44.54 56.64
N GLY A 702 -3.98 45.17 57.44
CA GLY A 702 -4.03 44.97 58.89
C GLY A 702 -3.04 45.82 59.69
N ASP A 703 -2.18 46.61 59.04
CA ASP A 703 -1.26 47.58 59.64
C ASP A 703 -1.76 49.04 59.53
N GLY A 704 -2.99 49.23 59.03
CA GLY A 704 -3.60 50.53 58.79
C GLY A 704 -3.45 51.06 57.35
N THR A 705 -2.73 50.34 56.47
CA THR A 705 -2.56 50.70 55.06
C THR A 705 -3.48 49.90 54.13
N THR A 706 -3.69 50.40 52.91
CA THR A 706 -4.63 49.85 51.91
C THR A 706 -4.10 49.94 50.48
N SER A 707 -4.67 49.15 49.57
CA SER A 707 -4.39 49.24 48.11
C SER A 707 -5.65 49.04 47.26
N ILE A 708 -5.66 49.60 46.05
CA ILE A 708 -6.72 49.41 45.03
C ILE A 708 -6.26 48.63 43.80
N LEU A 709 -4.99 48.23 43.77
CA LEU A 709 -4.45 47.41 42.69
C LEU A 709 -4.98 45.97 42.82
N PRO A 710 -5.22 45.25 41.71
CA PRO A 710 -5.64 43.86 41.76
C PRO A 710 -4.57 42.96 42.42
N ASN A 711 -3.29 43.17 42.09
CA ASN A 711 -2.17 42.37 42.63
C ASN A 711 -1.11 43.31 43.26
N PRO A 712 -1.29 43.78 44.51
CA PRO A 712 -0.37 44.73 45.12
C PRO A 712 0.85 44.08 45.79
N SER A 713 1.97 44.82 45.80
CA SER A 713 3.14 44.54 46.64
C SER A 713 3.07 45.40 47.90
N HIS A 714 3.21 44.80 49.10
CA HIS A 714 3.16 45.54 50.37
C HIS A 714 4.33 45.21 51.30
N LEU A 715 4.91 46.22 51.96
CA LEU A 715 6.01 46.07 52.92
C LEU A 715 5.53 46.42 54.33
N TYR A 716 5.61 45.45 55.24
CA TYR A 716 5.33 45.66 56.65
C TYR A 716 6.60 46.13 57.38
N THR A 717 6.50 47.20 58.16
CA THR A 717 7.66 47.81 58.85
C THR A 717 7.82 47.37 60.30
N ASN A 718 6.77 46.83 60.91
CA ASN A 718 6.76 46.43 62.31
C ASN A 718 6.62 44.90 62.43
N PRO A 719 7.30 44.25 63.40
CA PRO A 719 7.05 42.85 63.72
C PRO A 719 5.61 42.63 64.22
N GLY A 720 5.03 41.47 63.90
CA GLY A 720 3.68 41.11 64.32
C GLY A 720 2.96 40.16 63.36
N THR A 721 1.75 39.76 63.74
CA THR A 721 0.84 38.99 62.90
C THR A 721 -0.27 39.89 62.36
N TYR A 722 -0.48 39.87 61.04
CA TYR A 722 -1.40 40.75 60.35
C TYR A 722 -2.56 39.97 59.73
N THR A 723 -3.78 40.46 59.97
CA THR A 723 -4.98 39.99 59.27
C THR A 723 -5.14 40.79 57.98
N VAL A 724 -5.20 40.09 56.86
CA VAL A 724 -5.37 40.71 55.53
C VAL A 724 -6.79 40.47 55.04
N SER A 725 -7.44 41.50 54.52
CA SER A 725 -8.76 41.36 53.89
C SER A 725 -8.80 42.01 52.51
N LEU A 726 -9.51 41.38 51.59
CA LEU A 726 -9.78 41.86 50.25
C LEU A 726 -11.28 42.05 50.08
N VAL A 727 -11.66 43.19 49.51
CA VAL A 727 -13.03 43.47 49.07
C VAL A 727 -13.01 43.66 47.55
N VAL A 728 -13.86 42.92 46.84
CA VAL A 728 -13.98 42.96 45.38
C VAL A 728 -15.39 43.31 44.96
N THR A 729 -15.54 44.15 43.94
CA THR A 729 -16.84 44.66 43.48
C THR A 729 -16.95 44.58 41.96
N ASN A 730 -18.14 44.29 41.47
CA ASN A 730 -18.55 44.49 40.07
C ASN A 730 -19.91 45.19 40.02
N ALA A 731 -20.48 45.38 38.82
CA ALA A 731 -21.76 46.07 38.64
C ALA A 731 -22.96 45.40 39.35
N PHE A 732 -22.83 44.13 39.75
CA PHE A 732 -23.91 43.31 40.33
C PHE A 732 -23.79 43.14 41.85
N GLY A 733 -22.65 43.51 42.44
CA GLY A 733 -22.48 43.50 43.89
C GLY A 733 -21.02 43.46 44.34
N GLN A 734 -20.83 43.16 45.63
CA GLN A 734 -19.55 43.14 46.30
C GLN A 734 -19.45 41.90 47.19
N ASP A 735 -18.26 41.34 47.31
CA ASP A 735 -17.93 40.30 48.28
C ASP A 735 -16.58 40.62 48.96
N SER A 736 -16.34 40.02 50.12
CA SER A 736 -15.13 40.24 50.90
C SER A 736 -14.65 39.00 51.62
N ILE A 737 -13.34 38.83 51.72
CA ILE A 737 -12.70 37.75 52.48
C ILE A 737 -11.61 38.32 53.39
N ALA A 738 -11.48 37.77 54.59
CA ALA A 738 -10.43 38.12 55.54
C ALA A 738 -9.70 36.86 56.02
N LEU A 739 -8.38 36.83 55.88
CA LEU A 739 -7.51 35.77 56.39
C LEU A 739 -6.84 36.26 57.69
N ILE A 740 -7.26 35.68 58.81
CA ILE A 740 -6.79 36.05 60.15
C ILE A 740 -5.35 35.59 60.38
N ASN A 741 -4.50 36.48 60.90
CA ASN A 741 -3.07 36.23 61.16
C ASN A 741 -2.33 35.63 59.95
N TYR A 742 -2.68 36.10 58.76
CA TYR A 742 -2.21 35.53 57.50
C TYR A 742 -0.73 35.81 57.22
N ILE A 743 -0.28 37.03 57.55
CA ILE A 743 1.13 37.43 57.39
C ILE A 743 1.78 37.52 58.75
N THR A 744 2.96 36.92 58.90
CA THR A 744 3.78 37.02 60.11
C THR A 744 5.10 37.71 59.80
N ILE A 745 5.33 38.85 60.44
CA ILE A 745 6.61 39.55 60.40
C ILE A 745 7.38 39.20 61.65
N VAL A 746 8.43 38.39 61.48
CA VAL A 746 9.33 37.99 62.57
C VAL A 746 10.73 38.42 62.19
N CYS A 747 11.27 39.37 62.95
CA CYS A 747 12.68 39.74 62.86
C CYS A 747 13.40 39.21 64.11
N PRO A 748 14.58 38.62 63.96
CA PRO A 748 15.43 38.35 65.11
C PRO A 748 15.83 39.68 65.75
N ASN A 749 15.75 39.75 67.08
CA ASN A 749 16.31 40.88 67.81
C ASN A 749 17.83 40.73 67.77
N THR A 750 18.52 41.62 67.06
CA THR A 750 19.99 41.62 66.95
C THR A 750 20.59 42.78 67.72
N MET A 751 21.80 42.58 68.25
CA MET A 751 22.61 43.67 68.81
C MET A 751 22.90 44.70 67.72
N PRO A 752 22.94 46.01 68.05
CA PRO A 752 23.35 47.01 67.09
C PRO A 752 24.88 46.95 66.91
N THR A 753 25.40 47.27 65.73
CA THR A 753 26.86 47.33 65.52
C THR A 753 27.51 48.48 66.29
N THR A 754 26.78 49.58 66.51
CA THR A 754 27.19 50.71 67.35
C THR A 754 25.96 51.39 67.96
N GLY A 755 26.14 52.07 69.09
CA GLY A 755 25.05 52.84 69.73
C GLY A 755 24.09 51.99 70.57
N ILE A 756 22.92 52.54 70.90
CA ILE A 756 21.98 51.97 71.87
C ILE A 756 20.65 51.65 71.19
N ILE A 757 20.13 50.44 71.36
CA ILE A 757 18.74 50.06 71.04
C ILE A 757 17.99 49.60 72.28
N THR A 758 16.67 49.68 72.26
CA THR A 758 15.82 49.29 73.40
C THR A 758 14.78 48.26 72.97
N PHE A 759 14.77 47.10 73.64
CA PHE A 759 13.71 46.11 73.52
C PHE A 759 12.77 46.23 74.71
N THR A 760 11.47 46.20 74.43
CA THR A 760 10.41 46.31 75.45
C THR A 760 9.53 45.06 75.52
N ASP A 761 9.88 44.02 74.76
CA ASP A 761 9.15 42.76 74.73
C ASP A 761 9.31 41.98 76.03
N CYS A 762 8.24 41.32 76.49
CA CYS A 762 8.25 40.54 77.72
C CYS A 762 9.04 39.23 77.63
N ASN A 763 9.37 38.78 76.42
CA ASN A 763 10.21 37.61 76.15
C ASN A 763 10.84 37.72 74.74
N GLY A 764 11.90 36.96 74.49
CA GLY A 764 12.56 36.92 73.17
C GLY A 764 13.97 36.35 73.25
N SER A 765 14.57 36.14 72.09
CA SER A 765 16.00 35.82 71.95
C SER A 765 16.71 37.02 71.36
N LEU A 766 17.82 37.40 71.98
CA LEU A 766 18.73 38.42 71.48
C LEU A 766 19.92 37.72 70.84
N TYR A 767 20.23 38.07 69.60
CA TYR A 767 21.38 37.59 68.85
C TYR A 767 22.41 38.72 68.71
N ASP A 768 23.64 38.38 68.37
CA ASP A 768 24.60 39.38 67.92
C ASP A 768 24.16 40.05 66.60
N ASP A 769 24.95 41.00 66.09
CA ASP A 769 24.61 41.76 64.88
C ASP A 769 24.62 40.91 63.59
N GLY A 770 25.26 39.73 63.61
CA GLY A 770 25.17 38.69 62.58
C GLY A 770 23.90 37.85 62.65
N GLY A 771 23.10 37.99 63.72
CA GLY A 771 21.85 37.28 63.89
C GLY A 771 22.03 35.80 64.28
N PRO A 772 21.00 34.96 64.09
CA PRO A 772 20.99 33.60 64.65
C PRO A 772 21.97 32.62 64.00
N THR A 773 22.53 32.93 62.82
CA THR A 773 23.28 31.97 62.00
C THR A 773 24.55 32.51 61.38
N ALA A 774 24.82 33.82 61.46
CA ALA A 774 26.04 34.41 60.91
C ALA A 774 26.95 34.93 62.03
N ASN A 775 28.22 35.13 61.72
CA ASN A 775 29.17 35.69 62.67
C ASN A 775 28.87 37.17 62.92
N TYR A 776 29.12 37.62 64.14
CA TYR A 776 29.10 39.04 64.49
C TYR A 776 30.19 39.81 63.76
N SER A 777 29.97 41.11 63.54
CA SER A 777 30.93 41.96 62.83
C SER A 777 32.12 42.34 63.72
N ASN A 778 33.29 42.59 63.12
CA ASN A 778 34.45 43.10 63.86
C ASN A 778 34.23 44.55 64.31
N ASN A 779 34.80 44.93 65.47
CA ASN A 779 34.80 46.29 66.02
C ASN A 779 33.40 46.88 66.32
N THR A 780 32.46 46.06 66.79
CA THR A 780 31.14 46.51 67.21
C THR A 780 31.10 46.90 68.68
N ASP A 781 30.40 48.00 69.03
CA ASP A 781 30.25 48.51 70.42
C ASP A 781 28.79 48.73 70.82
N GLY A 782 27.90 47.86 70.34
CA GLY A 782 26.46 47.96 70.58
C GLY A 782 26.03 47.75 72.03
N VAL A 783 25.05 48.55 72.45
CA VAL A 783 24.36 48.40 73.73
C VAL A 783 22.90 48.09 73.49
N VAL A 784 22.40 47.07 74.19
CA VAL A 784 20.98 46.74 74.21
C VAL A 784 20.40 47.02 75.59
N VAL A 785 19.34 47.82 75.62
CA VAL A 785 18.54 48.07 76.81
C VAL A 785 17.32 47.15 76.75
N ILE A 786 17.17 46.26 77.74
CA ILE A 786 15.99 45.40 77.87
C ILE A 786 15.10 46.00 78.95
N GLN A 787 13.96 46.58 78.56
CA GLN A 787 13.06 47.30 79.46
C GLN A 787 11.57 46.96 79.19
N PRO A 788 11.11 45.75 79.55
CA PRO A 788 9.72 45.40 79.40
C PRO A 788 8.84 46.18 80.38
N ALA A 789 7.74 46.74 79.88
CA ALA A 789 6.87 47.58 80.69
C ALA A 789 6.25 46.77 81.85
N GLY A 790 6.48 47.22 83.10
CA GLY A 790 5.91 46.61 84.30
C GLY A 790 6.63 45.35 84.80
N ALA A 791 7.76 44.97 84.22
CA ALA A 791 8.56 43.84 84.71
C ALA A 791 9.17 44.14 86.08
N THR A 792 8.93 43.28 87.07
CA THR A 792 9.60 43.31 88.38
C THR A 792 10.84 42.43 88.46
N GLN A 793 11.05 41.59 87.43
CA GLN A 793 12.20 40.71 87.27
C GLN A 793 12.44 40.48 85.78
N ILE A 794 13.71 40.50 85.35
CA ILE A 794 14.14 40.08 84.02
C ILE A 794 15.05 38.87 84.20
N THR A 795 14.81 37.80 83.44
CA THR A 795 15.68 36.63 83.40
C THR A 795 16.36 36.58 82.04
N ILE A 796 17.69 36.70 82.06
CA ILE A 796 18.52 36.52 80.87
C ILE A 796 19.17 35.14 80.97
N THR A 797 18.98 34.31 79.96
CA THR A 797 19.64 33.00 79.85
C THR A 797 20.58 33.04 78.66
N PHE A 798 21.87 32.82 78.91
CA PHE A 798 22.87 32.72 77.84
C PHE A 798 22.82 31.33 77.22
N GLY A 799 22.30 31.23 76.00
CA GLY A 799 22.19 29.97 75.26
C GLY A 799 23.50 29.54 74.60
N ALA A 800 24.21 30.50 73.99
CA ALA A 800 25.54 30.33 73.40
C ALA A 800 26.27 31.68 73.47
N PHE A 801 27.59 31.64 73.70
CA PHE A 801 28.43 32.83 73.73
C PHE A 801 29.83 32.42 73.28
N ASP A 802 30.22 32.81 72.07
CA ASP A 802 31.54 32.59 71.51
C ASP A 802 32.27 33.93 71.47
N PHE A 803 33.51 33.99 71.94
CA PHE A 803 34.26 35.23 72.10
C PHE A 803 35.75 35.02 71.91
N GLU A 804 36.40 35.98 71.26
CA GLU A 804 37.86 36.02 71.17
C GLU A 804 38.45 36.56 72.47
N ASN A 805 39.26 35.74 73.13
CA ASN A 805 39.85 36.08 74.42
C ASN A 805 40.71 37.36 74.32
N ASN A 806 40.38 38.37 75.13
CA ASN A 806 40.97 39.73 75.16
C ASN A 806 40.55 40.71 74.04
N PHE A 807 39.68 40.32 73.12
CA PHE A 807 39.19 41.22 72.05
C PHE A 807 37.70 41.52 72.22
N ASP A 808 36.93 40.52 72.66
CA ASP A 808 35.49 40.65 72.85
C ASP A 808 35.15 40.76 74.33
N SER A 809 34.12 41.54 74.65
CA SER A 809 33.66 41.72 76.02
C SER A 809 32.16 41.97 76.03
N LEU A 810 31.42 41.17 76.80
CA LEU A 810 30.02 41.41 77.11
C LEU A 810 29.90 41.92 78.54
N TYR A 811 29.22 43.05 78.70
CA TYR A 811 28.90 43.62 80.00
C TYR A 811 27.39 43.62 80.19
N VAL A 812 26.96 43.21 81.38
CA VAL A 812 25.55 43.24 81.79
C VAL A 812 25.42 44.21 82.96
N TYR A 813 24.43 45.10 82.88
CA TYR A 813 24.20 46.15 83.86
C TYR A 813 22.76 46.05 84.40
N ASP A 814 22.59 46.23 85.72
CA ASP A 814 21.27 46.34 86.37
C ASP A 814 21.07 47.78 86.83
N GLY A 815 20.57 48.63 85.93
CA GLY A 815 20.36 50.04 86.21
C GLY A 815 20.15 50.90 84.95
N PRO A 816 19.81 52.18 85.10
CA PRO A 816 19.50 53.07 83.97
C PRO A 816 20.72 53.49 83.13
N SER A 817 21.92 53.01 83.47
CA SER A 817 23.17 53.29 82.74
C SER A 817 24.21 52.20 82.95
N ILE A 818 25.28 52.23 82.14
CA ILE A 818 26.46 51.35 82.22
C ILE A 818 27.29 51.52 83.52
N ALA A 819 26.80 52.28 84.50
CA ALA A 819 27.50 52.59 85.75
C ALA A 819 27.17 51.61 86.89
N SER A 820 26.42 50.53 86.64
CA SER A 820 26.05 49.53 87.65
C SER A 820 26.16 48.09 87.08
N PRO A 821 27.38 47.55 86.92
CA PRO A 821 27.60 46.21 86.38
C PRO A 821 27.16 45.12 87.36
N ILE A 822 26.58 44.03 86.83
CA ILE A 822 26.23 42.81 87.56
C ILE A 822 27.41 41.85 87.62
#